data_AF-A0A1V9Z1W8-F1
#
_entry.id   AF-A0A1V9Z1W8-F1
#
_cell.length_a   1.000
_cell.length_b   1.000
_cell.length_c   1.000
_cell.angle_alpha   90.00
_cell.angle_beta   90.00
_cell.angle_gamma   90.00
#
_symmetry.space_group_name_H-M   'P 1'
#
loop_
_entity.id
_entity.type
_entity.pdbx_description
1 polymer ?
#
loop_
_entity_poly.entity_id
_entity_poly.type
_entity_poly.pdbx_seq_one_letter_code
_entity_poly.pdbx_strand_id
1 'polypeptide(L)'
;MASAHREGEALVERTENVFLSGHQELQRDLTVLLLRALDARGDLPPIVAILDALAGSGIRAIRYALEVPHVVAVANDAAATAYESILANIAHNGVQDRVDATNMDAIDCMQKRRGEFHVIDLDPFGPCASLLATAVSTIAIGGILCATDTDMQTLLGKSLASHTQCFARYGGIPVTAAFGKELAIRIVLGCASQMAAACGRAIEPLVSTAFDFFVRVHFRVTTAGEGAAPPLAVVYQCSRCAYFKVYEVGCENDFIVECPMCTGRIHVGGPLWNGPLQDRVVLEACQRVKGLDAASRYIHSIALETDDAPLYFSLPRLFRPFAPIKPPSLALMKQALRSLGYSVTTSHLDPVSIKSRSMTPEALYSVVKAWLVAADPSTPHLPTVALPPASLFQLTKSSAISWASPVKCTMAHKDEWTLSAKEATAVATAPTITVGAAISLQTALAAAPVGAIVALTGTKYCVGTLVISKSVTVVGLHQNTTVVGHIVTDGNADVVLKHLVLQPPSQPIPSQHTLLVSSGRATVEFCRVQRSAPAIAVICVANGADATVRSCTIQDGHQAGLYVCGKATVQILESTIERMKGCGVDVLGGSTCSITQSVVQLCRKSGVFAHAFSTLTIRGCRVDKNGMAGIEVTTHAHASITKCAIIRGLKGGILVHSQGRATVEDNILSRNAMAGVDIRGVGSIATVNGNHICNGRSSGVYVSDYATADVTGNTVVGHRRVGIESTRDANVVANDNTIAGNGRDTLESD
;
A
#
# COMPACT_ATOMS: atom_id res chain seq x y z
N MET A 1 -26.28 -5.22 -19.54
CA MET A 1 -25.06 -5.84 -20.09
C MET A 1 -24.02 -5.82 -18.98
N ALA A 2 -23.46 -6.97 -18.63
CA ALA A 2 -22.44 -7.07 -17.58
C ALA A 2 -21.17 -6.31 -18.00
N SER A 3 -20.58 -5.54 -17.09
CA SER A 3 -19.32 -4.85 -17.36
C SER A 3 -18.17 -5.87 -17.36
N ALA A 4 -17.47 -6.01 -18.48
CA ALA A 4 -16.32 -6.91 -18.60
C ALA A 4 -15.10 -6.31 -17.88
N HIS A 5 -14.41 -7.11 -17.06
CA HIS A 5 -13.19 -6.76 -16.34
C HIS A 5 -12.01 -7.48 -16.97
N ARG A 6 -11.01 -6.71 -17.43
CA ARG A 6 -9.75 -7.24 -17.92
C ARG A 6 -8.72 -7.28 -16.80
N GLU A 7 -8.04 -8.40 -16.65
CA GLU A 7 -6.91 -8.57 -15.75
C GLU A 7 -5.88 -9.50 -16.40
N GLY A 8 -4.65 -9.01 -16.61
CA GLY A 8 -3.67 -9.71 -17.43
C GLY A 8 -4.22 -9.98 -18.83
N GLU A 9 -4.07 -11.22 -19.30
CA GLU A 9 -4.61 -11.68 -20.58
C GLU A 9 -6.11 -12.04 -20.51
N ALA A 10 -6.64 -12.22 -19.30
CA ALA A 10 -8.01 -12.69 -19.09
C ALA A 10 -9.05 -11.55 -19.10
N LEU A 11 -10.24 -11.88 -19.60
CA LEU A 11 -11.41 -11.01 -19.65
C LEU A 11 -12.60 -11.71 -19.00
N VAL A 12 -13.11 -11.20 -17.88
CA VAL A 12 -14.20 -11.84 -17.13
C VAL A 12 -15.40 -10.91 -16.98
N GLU A 13 -16.60 -11.44 -17.12
CA GLU A 13 -17.83 -10.68 -16.89
C GLU A 13 -18.12 -10.54 -15.39
N ARG A 14 -18.44 -9.33 -14.93
CA ARG A 14 -18.91 -9.10 -13.56
C ARG A 14 -20.41 -9.38 -13.45
N THR A 15 -20.77 -10.45 -12.75
CA THR A 15 -22.15 -10.75 -12.35
C THR A 15 -22.39 -10.28 -10.90
N GLU A 16 -23.56 -9.72 -10.61
CA GLU A 16 -23.89 -9.04 -9.33
C GLU A 16 -23.74 -9.91 -8.06
N ASN A 17 -23.57 -11.23 -8.19
CA ASN A 17 -23.48 -12.18 -7.07
C ASN A 17 -22.23 -13.08 -7.08
N VAL A 18 -21.22 -12.75 -7.90
CA VAL A 18 -19.96 -13.52 -7.97
C VAL A 18 -18.79 -12.60 -7.65
N PHE A 19 -17.93 -13.06 -6.75
CA PHE A 19 -16.84 -12.24 -6.25
C PHE A 19 -15.71 -12.09 -7.26
N LEU A 20 -15.29 -10.83 -7.45
CA LEU A 20 -14.09 -10.46 -8.18
C LEU A 20 -13.54 -9.17 -7.57
N SER A 21 -12.38 -9.24 -6.93
CA SER A 21 -11.71 -8.06 -6.34
C SER A 21 -10.50 -7.63 -7.14
N GLY A 22 -10.53 -6.40 -7.65
CA GLY A 22 -9.36 -5.78 -8.29
C GLY A 22 -8.19 -5.51 -7.32
N HIS A 23 -8.43 -5.54 -6.00
CA HIS A 23 -7.37 -5.39 -5.00
C HIS A 23 -6.46 -6.63 -4.90
N GLN A 24 -6.88 -7.77 -5.44
CA GLN A 24 -6.13 -9.03 -5.43
C GLN A 24 -5.38 -9.30 -6.75
N GLU A 25 -5.37 -8.37 -7.71
CA GLU A 25 -4.63 -8.55 -8.97
C GLU A 25 -3.15 -8.81 -8.72
N LEU A 26 -2.49 -8.00 -7.88
CA LEU A 26 -1.07 -8.21 -7.57
C LEU A 26 -0.80 -9.59 -6.97
N GLN A 27 -1.72 -10.11 -6.16
CA GLN A 27 -1.61 -11.44 -5.58
C GLN A 27 -1.67 -12.53 -6.67
N ARG A 28 -2.54 -12.35 -7.68
CA ARG A 28 -2.62 -13.23 -8.86
C ARG A 28 -1.38 -13.09 -9.73
N ASP A 29 -0.92 -11.87 -10.00
CA ASP A 29 0.31 -11.59 -10.72
C ASP A 29 1.53 -12.22 -10.06
N LEU A 30 1.65 -12.17 -8.73
CA LEU A 30 2.72 -12.81 -7.97
C LEU A 30 2.71 -14.34 -8.17
N THR A 31 1.53 -14.94 -8.28
CA THR A 31 1.39 -16.39 -8.47
C THR A 31 1.73 -16.77 -9.91
N VAL A 32 1.22 -16.03 -10.90
CA VAL A 32 1.58 -16.22 -12.32
C VAL A 32 3.09 -16.05 -12.51
N LEU A 33 3.68 -15.01 -11.93
CA LEU A 33 5.12 -14.74 -11.99
C LEU A 33 5.93 -15.90 -11.42
N LEU A 34 5.54 -16.40 -10.24
CA LEU A 34 6.17 -17.56 -9.60
C LEU A 34 6.09 -18.81 -10.48
N LEU A 35 4.90 -19.13 -11.01
CA LEU A 35 4.72 -20.32 -11.84
C LEU A 35 5.51 -20.24 -13.15
N ARG A 36 5.56 -19.08 -13.81
CA ARG A 36 6.41 -18.86 -14.99
C ARG A 36 7.90 -19.01 -14.66
N ALA A 37 8.33 -18.59 -13.47
CA ALA A 37 9.71 -18.75 -13.04
C ALA A 37 10.07 -20.21 -12.78
N LEU A 38 9.15 -20.98 -12.17
CA LEU A 38 9.34 -22.41 -11.92
C LEU A 38 9.31 -23.23 -13.22
N ASP A 39 8.40 -22.91 -14.15
CA ASP A 39 8.36 -23.49 -15.50
C ASP A 39 9.70 -23.27 -16.24
N ALA A 40 10.18 -22.02 -16.28
CA ALA A 40 11.45 -21.68 -16.95
C ALA A 40 12.68 -22.37 -16.33
N ARG A 41 12.58 -22.84 -15.09
CA ARG A 41 13.63 -23.60 -14.40
C ARG A 41 13.53 -25.12 -14.64
N GLY A 42 12.41 -25.60 -15.18
CA GLY A 42 12.10 -27.03 -15.26
C GLY A 42 11.67 -27.62 -13.92
N ASP A 43 11.22 -26.79 -12.96
CA ASP A 43 10.73 -27.25 -11.66
C ASP A 43 9.25 -27.72 -11.73
N LEU A 44 8.58 -27.49 -12.86
CA LEU A 44 7.21 -27.93 -13.13
C LEU A 44 7.21 -29.08 -14.16
N PRO A 45 6.21 -29.99 -14.10
CA PRO A 45 6.08 -31.07 -15.07
C PRO A 45 5.70 -30.54 -16.47
N PRO A 46 5.88 -31.35 -17.54
CA PRO A 46 5.55 -30.94 -18.91
C PRO A 46 4.09 -30.53 -19.13
N ILE A 47 3.16 -31.05 -18.33
CA ILE A 47 1.77 -30.60 -18.26
C ILE A 47 1.44 -30.30 -16.80
N VAL A 48 1.12 -29.05 -16.50
CA VAL A 48 0.90 -28.58 -15.14
C VAL A 48 -0.59 -28.57 -14.84
N ALA A 49 -1.05 -29.58 -14.10
CA ALA A 49 -2.40 -29.63 -13.56
C ALA A 49 -2.56 -28.69 -12.34
N ILE A 50 -3.46 -27.72 -12.42
CA ILE A 50 -3.71 -26.70 -11.39
C ILE A 50 -5.16 -26.74 -10.90
N LEU A 51 -5.38 -26.63 -9.59
CA LEU A 51 -6.70 -26.40 -9.00
C LEU A 51 -6.80 -24.97 -8.47
N ASP A 52 -7.79 -24.23 -8.96
CA ASP A 52 -8.32 -23.03 -8.31
C ASP A 52 -9.51 -23.46 -7.45
N ALA A 53 -9.29 -23.63 -6.15
CA ALA A 53 -10.22 -24.37 -5.29
C ALA A 53 -11.49 -23.59 -4.91
N LEU A 54 -11.41 -22.26 -4.90
CA LEU A 54 -12.50 -21.31 -4.60
C LEU A 54 -12.49 -20.20 -5.65
N ALA A 55 -12.90 -20.57 -6.85
CA ALA A 55 -12.59 -19.84 -8.07
C ALA A 55 -13.37 -18.53 -8.24
N GLY A 56 -14.52 -18.36 -7.58
CA GLY A 56 -15.38 -17.19 -7.76
C GLY A 56 -15.76 -17.01 -9.23
N SER A 57 -15.16 -16.02 -9.89
CA SER A 57 -15.35 -15.77 -11.33
C SER A 57 -14.56 -16.71 -12.26
N GLY A 58 -13.61 -17.50 -11.73
CA GLY A 58 -12.69 -18.33 -12.52
C GLY A 58 -11.45 -17.60 -13.02
N ILE A 59 -11.28 -16.33 -12.65
CA ILE A 59 -10.20 -15.48 -13.18
C ILE A 59 -8.80 -16.08 -12.96
N ARG A 60 -8.53 -16.75 -11.83
CA ARG A 60 -7.20 -17.35 -11.57
C ARG A 60 -6.93 -18.50 -12.52
N ALA A 61 -7.83 -19.49 -12.59
CA ALA A 61 -7.70 -20.62 -13.49
C ALA A 61 -7.53 -20.20 -14.96
N ILE A 62 -8.32 -19.20 -15.41
CA ILE A 62 -8.24 -18.66 -16.76
C ILE A 62 -6.89 -17.98 -16.99
N ARG A 63 -6.42 -17.13 -16.05
CA ARG A 63 -5.10 -16.49 -16.15
C ARG A 63 -3.97 -17.52 -16.13
N TYR A 64 -4.06 -18.57 -15.33
CA TYR A 64 -3.06 -19.64 -15.33
C TYR A 64 -2.99 -20.34 -16.69
N ALA A 65 -4.14 -20.65 -17.31
CA ALA A 65 -4.15 -21.20 -18.65
C ALA A 65 -3.60 -20.22 -19.70
N LEU A 66 -3.89 -18.93 -19.62
CA LEU A 66 -3.45 -17.96 -20.63
C LEU A 66 -1.98 -17.54 -20.47
N GLU A 67 -1.48 -17.42 -19.24
CA GLU A 67 -0.22 -16.72 -18.94
C GLU A 67 0.92 -17.66 -18.51
N VAL A 68 0.61 -18.91 -18.13
CA VAL A 68 1.61 -19.91 -17.74
C VAL A 68 1.67 -21.02 -18.80
N PRO A 69 2.87 -21.40 -19.28
CA PRO A 69 3.02 -22.46 -20.28
C PRO A 69 2.44 -23.81 -19.82
N HIS A 70 1.84 -24.54 -20.74
CA HIS A 70 1.42 -25.94 -20.58
C HIS A 70 0.51 -26.24 -19.36
N VAL A 71 -0.29 -25.26 -18.93
CA VAL A 71 -1.26 -25.45 -17.85
C VAL A 71 -2.57 -26.07 -18.35
N VAL A 72 -3.06 -27.05 -17.58
CA VAL A 72 -4.47 -27.46 -17.54
C VAL A 72 -5.00 -27.16 -16.14
N ALA A 73 -6.14 -26.49 -16.06
CA ALA A 73 -6.67 -25.99 -14.80
C ALA A 73 -8.09 -26.50 -14.53
N VAL A 74 -8.43 -26.62 -13.25
CA VAL A 74 -9.81 -26.76 -12.81
C VAL A 74 -10.20 -25.57 -11.96
N ALA A 75 -11.25 -24.88 -12.36
CA ALA A 75 -11.91 -23.82 -11.60
C ALA A 75 -13.07 -24.43 -10.80
N ASN A 76 -12.91 -24.54 -9.49
CA ASN A 76 -13.91 -25.09 -8.60
C ASN A 76 -14.60 -24.00 -7.76
N ASP A 77 -15.92 -24.05 -7.65
CA ASP A 77 -16.64 -23.24 -6.66
C ASP A 77 -17.89 -23.97 -6.15
N ALA A 78 -18.20 -23.82 -4.86
CA ALA A 78 -19.38 -24.44 -4.26
C ALA A 78 -20.68 -23.73 -4.64
N ALA A 79 -20.64 -22.43 -4.94
CA ALA A 79 -21.82 -21.67 -5.32
C ALA A 79 -22.20 -21.94 -6.79
N ALA A 80 -23.45 -22.35 -7.03
CA ALA A 80 -23.96 -22.59 -8.39
C ALA A 80 -23.84 -21.34 -9.29
N THR A 81 -24.06 -20.14 -8.73
CA THR A 81 -23.91 -18.87 -9.46
C THR A 81 -22.46 -18.60 -9.87
N ALA A 82 -21.48 -18.96 -9.03
CA ALA A 82 -20.07 -18.86 -9.34
C ALA A 82 -19.69 -19.86 -10.43
N TYR A 83 -20.17 -21.11 -10.33
CA TYR A 83 -19.98 -22.13 -11.36
C TYR A 83 -20.52 -21.70 -12.75
N GLU A 84 -21.73 -21.13 -12.81
CA GLU A 84 -22.28 -20.59 -14.06
C GLU A 84 -21.41 -19.45 -14.62
N SER A 85 -20.91 -18.56 -13.76
CA SER A 85 -19.99 -17.49 -14.15
C SER A 85 -18.65 -18.02 -14.67
N ILE A 86 -18.10 -19.05 -14.03
CA ILE A 86 -16.88 -19.74 -14.46
C ILE A 86 -17.05 -20.30 -15.86
N LEU A 87 -18.15 -21.03 -16.13
CA LEU A 87 -18.44 -21.58 -17.46
C LEU A 87 -18.51 -20.49 -18.54
N ALA A 88 -19.22 -19.40 -18.25
CA ALA A 88 -19.33 -18.27 -19.17
C ALA A 88 -17.96 -17.62 -19.44
N ASN A 89 -17.17 -17.40 -18.39
CA ASN A 89 -15.85 -16.78 -18.49
C ASN A 89 -14.82 -17.68 -19.20
N ILE A 90 -14.83 -18.99 -18.96
CA ILE A 90 -14.01 -19.95 -19.71
C ILE A 90 -14.33 -19.85 -21.21
N ALA A 91 -15.61 -19.85 -21.57
CA ALA A 91 -16.03 -19.72 -22.95
C ALA A 91 -15.65 -18.36 -23.57
N HIS A 92 -15.78 -17.28 -22.80
CA HIS A 92 -15.44 -15.92 -23.22
C HIS A 92 -13.95 -15.75 -23.55
N ASN A 93 -13.07 -16.50 -22.87
CA ASN A 93 -11.63 -16.46 -23.09
C ASN A 93 -11.13 -17.53 -24.08
N GLY A 94 -12.00 -18.41 -24.58
CA GLY A 94 -11.62 -19.46 -25.53
C GLY A 94 -10.65 -20.50 -24.94
N VAL A 95 -10.80 -20.83 -23.65
CA VAL A 95 -9.90 -21.77 -22.92
C VAL A 95 -10.59 -23.06 -22.50
N GLN A 96 -11.69 -23.45 -23.16
CA GLN A 96 -12.47 -24.66 -22.85
C GLN A 96 -11.66 -25.96 -22.97
N ASP A 97 -10.58 -25.96 -23.75
CA ASP A 97 -9.68 -27.10 -23.96
C ASP A 97 -8.65 -27.27 -22.83
N ARG A 98 -8.50 -26.27 -21.97
CA ARG A 98 -7.48 -26.22 -20.91
C ARG A 98 -8.03 -25.92 -19.53
N VAL A 99 -9.26 -25.40 -19.42
CA VAL A 99 -9.88 -25.07 -18.14
C VAL A 99 -11.22 -25.77 -18.01
N ASP A 100 -11.32 -26.68 -17.04
CA ASP A 100 -12.56 -27.31 -16.64
C ASP A 100 -13.21 -26.57 -15.46
N ALA A 101 -14.53 -26.61 -15.38
CA ALA A 101 -15.30 -26.05 -14.26
C ALA A 101 -15.90 -27.17 -13.40
N THR A 102 -15.87 -27.03 -12.08
CA THR A 102 -16.57 -27.95 -11.16
C THR A 102 -17.41 -27.20 -10.13
N ASN A 103 -18.60 -27.72 -9.84
CA ASN A 103 -19.46 -27.22 -8.75
C ASN A 103 -19.41 -28.16 -7.55
N MET A 104 -18.41 -28.01 -6.70
CA MET A 104 -18.21 -28.86 -5.53
C MET A 104 -17.70 -28.05 -4.33
N ASP A 105 -17.93 -28.58 -3.13
CA ASP A 105 -17.15 -28.17 -1.96
C ASP A 105 -15.65 -28.38 -2.24
N ALA A 106 -14.81 -27.44 -1.80
CA ALA A 106 -13.38 -27.45 -2.08
C ALA A 106 -12.68 -28.68 -1.46
N ILE A 107 -13.10 -29.14 -0.28
CA ILE A 107 -12.54 -30.33 0.37
C ILE A 107 -12.88 -31.57 -0.44
N ASP A 108 -14.14 -31.73 -0.83
CA ASP A 108 -14.58 -32.86 -1.66
C ASP A 108 -13.84 -32.88 -3.01
N CYS A 109 -13.65 -31.70 -3.62
CA CYS A 109 -12.97 -31.54 -4.88
C CYS A 109 -11.51 -32.01 -4.81
N MET A 110 -10.80 -31.60 -3.76
CA MET A 110 -9.42 -32.02 -3.49
C MET A 110 -9.32 -33.53 -3.16
N GLN A 111 -10.24 -34.06 -2.35
CA GLN A 111 -10.21 -35.47 -1.95
C GLN A 111 -10.49 -36.43 -3.11
N LYS A 112 -11.47 -36.11 -3.98
CA LYS A 112 -11.78 -36.96 -5.15
C LYS A 112 -10.64 -37.01 -6.16
N ARG A 113 -9.80 -35.98 -6.21
CA ARG A 113 -8.69 -35.82 -7.17
C ARG A 113 -7.33 -35.86 -6.50
N ARG A 114 -7.21 -36.72 -5.49
CA ARG A 114 -5.99 -36.91 -4.71
C ARG A 114 -4.82 -37.28 -5.62
N GLY A 115 -3.75 -36.48 -5.55
CA GLY A 115 -2.51 -36.68 -6.30
C GLY A 115 -2.54 -36.18 -7.74
N GLU A 116 -3.67 -35.63 -8.23
CA GLU A 116 -3.78 -35.16 -9.61
C GLU A 116 -3.16 -33.77 -9.81
N PHE A 117 -3.23 -32.91 -8.79
CA PHE A 117 -2.82 -31.52 -8.89
C PHE A 117 -1.35 -31.31 -8.51
N HIS A 118 -0.62 -30.62 -9.39
CA HIS A 118 0.74 -30.14 -9.15
C HIS A 118 0.74 -28.75 -8.51
N VAL A 119 -0.33 -27.98 -8.69
CA VAL A 119 -0.55 -26.71 -8.01
C VAL A 119 -1.97 -26.67 -7.46
N ILE A 120 -2.12 -26.27 -6.21
CA ILE A 120 -3.44 -25.96 -5.62
C ILE A 120 -3.40 -24.54 -5.08
N ASP A 121 -4.30 -23.68 -5.55
CA ASP A 121 -4.50 -22.31 -5.07
C ASP A 121 -5.72 -22.23 -4.16
N LEU A 122 -5.50 -21.80 -2.92
CA LEU A 122 -6.50 -21.58 -1.88
C LEU A 122 -6.65 -20.08 -1.65
N ASP A 123 -7.79 -19.52 -2.06
CA ASP A 123 -8.12 -18.09 -1.89
C ASP A 123 -9.50 -17.88 -1.25
N PRO A 124 -9.74 -18.39 -0.02
CA PRO A 124 -11.03 -18.25 0.62
C PRO A 124 -11.28 -16.82 1.14
N PHE A 125 -12.53 -16.53 1.44
CA PHE A 125 -12.87 -15.41 2.32
C PHE A 125 -12.55 -15.75 3.77
N GLY A 126 -11.55 -15.07 4.33
CA GLY A 126 -11.12 -15.26 5.71
C GLY A 126 -9.97 -16.26 5.82
N PRO A 127 -10.04 -17.22 6.75
CA PRO A 127 -8.92 -18.11 7.06
C PRO A 127 -8.74 -19.21 6.00
N CYS A 128 -7.51 -19.47 5.57
CA CYS A 128 -7.17 -20.64 4.76
C CYS A 128 -6.91 -21.91 5.58
N ALA A 129 -6.72 -21.76 6.88
CA ALA A 129 -6.32 -22.86 7.75
C ALA A 129 -7.26 -24.07 7.72
N SER A 130 -8.57 -23.85 7.55
CA SER A 130 -9.55 -24.94 7.43
C SER A 130 -9.36 -25.83 6.19
N LEU A 131 -8.68 -25.32 5.16
CA LEU A 131 -8.46 -26.02 3.89
C LEU A 131 -7.05 -26.62 3.79
N LEU A 132 -6.09 -26.11 4.57
CA LEU A 132 -4.68 -26.50 4.49
C LEU A 132 -4.49 -28.01 4.71
N ALA A 133 -5.18 -28.63 5.67
CA ALA A 133 -5.01 -30.05 5.98
C ALA A 133 -5.35 -30.95 4.77
N THR A 134 -6.47 -30.65 4.11
CA THR A 134 -6.89 -31.38 2.90
C THR A 134 -5.95 -31.09 1.74
N ALA A 135 -5.60 -29.82 1.50
CA ALA A 135 -4.74 -29.46 0.38
C ALA A 135 -3.34 -30.07 0.50
N VAL A 136 -2.74 -30.01 1.69
CA VAL A 136 -1.43 -30.60 1.98
C VAL A 136 -1.42 -32.11 1.83
N SER A 137 -2.50 -32.81 2.22
CA SER A 137 -2.56 -34.27 2.14
C SER A 137 -2.95 -34.81 0.75
N THR A 138 -3.54 -33.97 -0.10
CA THR A 138 -4.07 -34.38 -1.42
C THR A 138 -3.22 -33.92 -2.60
N ILE A 139 -2.44 -32.85 -2.48
CA ILE A 139 -1.55 -32.40 -3.56
C ILE A 139 -0.53 -33.48 -3.95
N ALA A 140 -0.12 -33.51 -5.22
CA ALA A 140 0.99 -34.35 -5.67
C ALA A 140 2.27 -34.03 -4.89
N ILE A 141 3.09 -35.04 -4.60
CA ILE A 141 4.39 -34.83 -3.96
C ILE A 141 5.29 -34.02 -4.91
N GLY A 142 5.95 -33.00 -4.38
CA GLY A 142 6.67 -31.98 -5.17
C GLY A 142 5.79 -30.83 -5.66
N GLY A 143 4.47 -30.91 -5.45
CA GLY A 143 3.53 -29.88 -5.86
C GLY A 143 3.59 -28.60 -5.01
N ILE A 144 3.06 -27.51 -5.56
CA ILE A 144 3.08 -26.17 -4.97
C ILE A 144 1.70 -25.80 -4.43
N LEU A 145 1.63 -25.49 -3.14
CA LEU A 145 0.45 -24.86 -2.55
C LEU A 145 0.61 -23.34 -2.55
N CYS A 146 -0.41 -22.66 -3.05
CA CYS A 146 -0.53 -21.22 -3.00
C CYS A 146 -1.70 -20.90 -2.06
N ALA A 147 -1.48 -20.23 -0.93
CA ALA A 147 -2.53 -20.00 0.05
C ALA A 147 -2.62 -18.53 0.46
N THR A 148 -3.85 -18.02 0.49
CA THR A 148 -4.17 -16.66 0.95
C THR A 148 -4.94 -16.72 2.23
N ASP A 149 -4.55 -15.88 3.19
CA ASP A 149 -5.31 -15.70 4.41
C ASP A 149 -5.72 -14.24 4.58
N THR A 150 -7.02 -13.94 4.60
CA THR A 150 -7.51 -12.57 4.76
C THR A 150 -7.89 -12.23 6.20
N ASP A 151 -7.69 -13.14 7.16
CA ASP A 151 -8.04 -12.96 8.57
C ASP A 151 -6.96 -12.21 9.36
N MET A 152 -6.51 -11.08 8.81
CA MET A 152 -5.44 -10.26 9.39
C MET A 152 -5.82 -9.69 10.76
N GLN A 153 -7.10 -9.52 11.05
CA GLN A 153 -7.53 -9.08 12.38
C GLN A 153 -7.16 -10.10 13.46
N THR A 154 -7.36 -11.39 13.17
CA THR A 154 -7.03 -12.50 14.05
C THR A 154 -5.51 -12.69 14.14
N LEU A 155 -4.84 -12.76 12.99
CA LEU A 155 -3.40 -13.01 12.90
C LEU A 155 -2.54 -11.89 13.52
N LEU A 156 -3.00 -10.64 13.52
CA LEU A 156 -2.29 -9.52 14.14
C LEU A 156 -2.55 -9.39 15.66
N GLY A 157 -3.42 -10.21 16.25
CA GLY A 157 -3.53 -10.34 17.71
C GLY A 157 -3.99 -9.08 18.46
N LYS A 158 -4.83 -8.22 17.85
CA LYS A 158 -5.23 -6.90 18.40
C LYS A 158 -6.09 -6.97 19.67
N SER A 159 -6.68 -8.12 20.01
CA SER A 159 -7.52 -8.33 21.20
C SER A 159 -7.36 -9.73 21.79
N LEU A 160 -7.75 -9.94 23.05
CA LEU A 160 -7.72 -11.29 23.65
C LEU A 160 -8.61 -12.29 22.88
N ALA A 161 -9.75 -11.82 22.36
CA ALA A 161 -10.62 -12.64 21.50
C ALA A 161 -9.89 -13.11 20.22
N SER A 162 -9.07 -12.25 19.61
CA SER A 162 -8.26 -12.65 18.45
C SER A 162 -7.22 -13.72 18.81
N HIS A 163 -6.74 -13.78 20.06
CA HIS A 163 -5.78 -14.81 20.47
C HIS A 163 -6.45 -16.19 20.53
N THR A 164 -7.62 -16.27 21.16
CA THR A 164 -8.42 -17.50 21.20
C THR A 164 -8.82 -17.95 19.79
N GLN A 165 -9.26 -17.02 18.93
CA GLN A 165 -9.62 -17.34 17.55
C GLN A 165 -8.43 -17.81 16.74
N CYS A 166 -7.26 -17.18 16.91
CA CYS A 166 -6.05 -17.57 16.20
C CYS A 166 -5.61 -18.98 16.62
N PHE A 167 -5.63 -19.28 17.93
CA PHE A 167 -5.31 -20.61 18.41
C PHE A 167 -6.27 -21.68 17.87
N ALA A 168 -7.58 -21.40 17.89
CA ALA A 168 -8.59 -22.33 17.40
C ALA A 168 -8.48 -22.61 15.89
N ARG A 169 -8.08 -21.61 15.09
CA ARG A 169 -8.02 -21.73 13.62
C ARG A 169 -6.67 -22.24 13.12
N TYR A 170 -5.57 -21.74 13.68
CA TYR A 170 -4.21 -21.96 13.17
C TYR A 170 -3.34 -22.84 14.07
N GLY A 171 -3.80 -23.13 15.30
CA GLY A 171 -2.97 -23.78 16.31
C GLY A 171 -1.86 -22.89 16.88
N GLY A 172 -1.87 -21.58 16.59
CA GLY A 172 -0.88 -20.61 17.03
C GLY A 172 -1.47 -19.42 17.78
N ILE A 173 -0.68 -18.79 18.65
CA ILE A 173 -1.06 -17.60 19.42
C ILE A 173 -0.28 -16.39 18.87
N PRO A 174 -0.96 -15.29 18.48
CA PRO A 174 -0.29 -14.10 17.98
C PRO A 174 0.23 -13.24 19.14
N VAL A 175 1.17 -12.36 18.85
CA VAL A 175 1.60 -11.29 19.77
C VAL A 175 1.58 -9.94 19.07
N THR A 176 1.20 -8.89 19.80
CA THR A 176 1.21 -7.52 19.28
C THR A 176 2.63 -7.00 19.27
N ALA A 177 3.25 -6.97 18.09
CA ALA A 177 4.63 -6.49 17.91
C ALA A 177 4.81 -5.76 16.57
N ALA A 178 5.96 -5.11 16.41
CA ALA A 178 6.31 -4.41 15.16
C ALA A 178 6.39 -5.36 13.96
N PHE A 179 6.84 -6.59 14.20
CA PHE A 179 6.94 -7.67 13.23
C PHE A 179 5.62 -8.43 12.98
N GLY A 180 4.47 -7.89 13.41
CA GLY A 180 3.18 -8.61 13.42
C GLY A 180 2.77 -9.19 12.05
N LYS A 181 3.08 -8.50 10.94
CA LYS A 181 2.85 -9.03 9.58
C LYS A 181 3.70 -10.27 9.27
N GLU A 182 4.97 -10.26 9.69
CA GLU A 182 5.83 -11.43 9.52
C GLU A 182 5.37 -12.60 10.41
N LEU A 183 4.96 -12.30 11.65
CA LEU A 183 4.40 -13.31 12.54
C LEU A 183 3.15 -13.95 11.96
N ALA A 184 2.27 -13.17 11.31
CA ALA A 184 1.10 -13.70 10.62
C ALA A 184 1.47 -14.74 9.55
N ILE A 185 2.46 -14.43 8.69
CA ILE A 185 3.01 -15.36 7.69
C ILE A 185 3.51 -16.64 8.39
N ARG A 186 4.30 -16.47 9.46
CA ARG A 186 4.92 -17.60 10.17
C ARG A 186 3.90 -18.46 10.92
N ILE A 187 2.80 -17.91 11.40
CA ILE A 187 1.70 -18.68 12.00
C ILE A 187 0.99 -19.52 10.93
N VAL A 188 0.71 -18.95 9.76
CA VAL A 188 0.08 -19.70 8.65
C VAL A 188 0.99 -20.83 8.16
N LEU A 189 2.28 -20.56 7.95
CA LEU A 189 3.26 -21.61 7.60
C LEU A 189 3.46 -22.62 8.72
N GLY A 190 3.42 -22.19 9.98
CA GLY A 190 3.49 -23.09 11.14
C GLY A 190 2.29 -24.04 11.19
N CYS A 191 1.09 -23.54 10.88
CA CYS A 191 -0.13 -24.34 10.73
C CYS A 191 0.02 -25.37 9.61
N ALA A 192 0.44 -24.94 8.40
CA ALA A 192 0.68 -25.82 7.26
C ALA A 192 1.74 -26.89 7.57
N SER A 193 2.84 -26.52 8.23
CA SER A 193 3.92 -27.44 8.60
C SER A 193 3.47 -28.50 9.59
N GLN A 194 2.61 -28.15 10.56
CA GLN A 194 2.04 -29.13 11.50
C GLN A 194 1.14 -30.12 10.78
N MET A 195 0.30 -29.65 9.85
CA MET A 195 -0.58 -30.50 9.05
C MET A 195 0.21 -31.42 8.11
N ALA A 196 1.29 -30.93 7.51
CA ALA A 196 2.19 -31.73 6.69
C ALA A 196 2.85 -32.84 7.51
N ALA A 197 3.42 -32.51 8.66
CA ALA A 197 4.08 -33.48 9.53
C ALA A 197 3.11 -34.59 9.97
N ALA A 198 1.85 -34.25 10.28
CA ALA A 198 0.83 -35.22 10.68
C ALA A 198 0.49 -36.26 9.59
N CYS A 199 0.82 -36.00 8.32
CA CYS A 199 0.62 -36.94 7.21
C CYS A 199 1.93 -37.39 6.54
N GLY A 200 3.07 -37.30 7.24
CA GLY A 200 4.38 -37.76 6.74
C GLY A 200 4.97 -36.89 5.63
N ARG A 201 4.57 -35.61 5.58
CA ARG A 201 5.01 -34.63 4.57
C ARG A 201 5.75 -33.47 5.24
N ALA A 202 6.50 -32.71 4.44
CA ALA A 202 7.17 -31.48 4.83
C ALA A 202 6.78 -30.34 3.88
N ILE A 203 7.06 -29.10 4.29
CA ILE A 203 6.85 -27.92 3.44
C ILE A 203 8.16 -27.16 3.23
N GLU A 204 8.30 -26.57 2.04
CA GLU A 204 9.41 -25.69 1.67
C GLU A 204 8.85 -24.36 1.16
N PRO A 205 8.86 -23.29 1.97
CA PRO A 205 8.41 -21.97 1.54
C PRO A 205 9.24 -21.43 0.36
N LEU A 206 8.55 -20.98 -0.69
CA LEU A 206 9.15 -20.44 -1.90
C LEU A 206 9.11 -18.91 -1.91
N VAL A 207 7.91 -18.34 -1.77
CA VAL A 207 7.68 -16.90 -1.72
C VAL A 207 6.54 -16.59 -0.76
N SER A 208 6.80 -15.79 0.26
CA SER A 208 5.82 -15.41 1.27
C SER A 208 5.79 -13.91 1.50
N THR A 209 4.59 -13.33 1.60
CA THR A 209 4.41 -11.90 1.89
C THR A 209 3.10 -11.62 2.64
N ALA A 210 2.96 -10.40 3.15
CA ALA A 210 1.75 -9.90 3.76
C ALA A 210 1.49 -8.44 3.37
N PHE A 211 0.23 -8.12 3.12
CA PHE A 211 -0.30 -6.79 2.92
C PHE A 211 -1.16 -6.39 4.13
N ASP A 212 -1.82 -5.23 4.09
CA ASP A 212 -2.65 -4.78 5.22
C ASP A 212 -3.87 -5.68 5.44
N PHE A 213 -4.34 -6.38 4.40
CA PHE A 213 -5.59 -7.13 4.41
C PHE A 213 -5.43 -8.64 4.22
N PHE A 214 -4.24 -9.12 3.85
CA PHE A 214 -4.02 -10.56 3.66
C PHE A 214 -2.56 -10.98 3.80
N VAL A 215 -2.35 -12.25 4.13
CA VAL A 215 -1.11 -13.02 3.96
C VAL A 215 -1.20 -13.81 2.66
N ARG A 216 -0.09 -13.93 1.93
CA ARG A 216 0.05 -14.83 0.78
C ARG A 216 1.32 -15.66 0.93
N VAL A 217 1.17 -16.97 0.92
CA VAL A 217 2.29 -17.93 1.01
C VAL A 217 2.26 -18.89 -0.17
N HIS A 218 3.44 -19.20 -0.69
CA HIS A 218 3.64 -20.24 -1.69
C HIS A 218 4.68 -21.20 -1.15
N PHE A 219 4.37 -22.49 -1.09
CA PHE A 219 5.28 -23.50 -0.55
C PHE A 219 5.14 -24.82 -1.29
N ARG A 220 6.26 -25.51 -1.46
CA ARG A 220 6.30 -26.87 -2.02
C ARG A 220 5.98 -27.88 -0.92
N VAL A 221 5.28 -28.95 -1.27
CA VAL A 221 5.02 -30.09 -0.36
C VAL A 221 5.89 -31.27 -0.77
N THR A 222 6.71 -31.76 0.14
CA THR A 222 7.63 -32.88 -0.07
C THR A 222 7.37 -34.01 0.91
N THR A 223 7.99 -35.17 0.70
CA THR A 223 7.98 -36.25 1.70
C THR A 223 8.86 -35.83 2.89
N ALA A 224 8.41 -36.06 4.11
CA ALA A 224 9.23 -35.78 5.29
C ALA A 224 10.45 -36.71 5.31
N GLY A 225 11.62 -36.16 5.65
CA GLY A 225 12.81 -36.97 5.93
C GLY A 225 12.62 -37.82 7.19
N GLU A 226 13.28 -38.98 7.25
CA GLU A 226 13.25 -39.83 8.45
C GLU A 226 13.73 -39.05 9.68
N GLY A 227 12.88 -38.99 10.73
CA GLY A 227 13.21 -38.30 11.99
C GLY A 227 13.26 -36.77 11.92
N ALA A 228 12.92 -36.14 10.78
CA ALA A 228 12.97 -34.69 10.64
C ALA A 228 11.80 -34.01 11.38
N ALA A 229 12.12 -33.23 12.42
CA ALA A 229 11.14 -32.40 13.10
C ALA A 229 10.83 -31.13 12.28
N PRO A 230 9.56 -30.67 12.24
CA PRO A 230 9.23 -29.42 11.58
C PRO A 230 9.91 -28.23 12.29
N PRO A 231 10.46 -27.25 11.55
CA PRO A 231 11.19 -26.13 12.15
C PRO A 231 10.22 -25.11 12.75
N LEU A 232 9.66 -25.45 13.90
CA LEU A 232 8.72 -24.62 14.66
C LEU A 232 9.41 -23.95 15.83
N ALA A 233 8.98 -22.74 16.17
CA ALA A 233 9.47 -21.98 17.30
C ALA A 233 8.35 -21.24 18.03
N VAL A 234 8.65 -20.74 19.21
CA VAL A 234 7.82 -19.80 19.98
C VAL A 234 8.56 -18.49 20.17
N VAL A 235 7.83 -17.37 20.15
CA VAL A 235 8.40 -16.03 20.37
C VAL A 235 8.01 -15.51 21.74
N TYR A 236 9.01 -15.04 22.48
CA TYR A 236 8.88 -14.43 23.80
C TYR A 236 9.05 -12.92 23.62
N GLN A 237 7.93 -12.19 23.57
CA GLN A 237 7.85 -10.76 23.30
C GLN A 237 7.66 -9.95 24.59
N CYS A 238 8.51 -8.96 24.83
CA CYS A 238 8.31 -8.02 25.93
C CYS A 238 7.08 -7.13 25.71
N SER A 239 6.30 -6.90 26.77
CA SER A 239 5.12 -6.02 26.75
C SER A 239 5.44 -4.52 26.75
N ARG A 240 6.67 -4.14 27.13
CA ARG A 240 7.07 -2.75 27.40
C ARG A 240 8.07 -2.19 26.38
N CYS A 241 9.06 -2.98 25.97
CA CYS A 241 10.07 -2.58 24.99
C CYS A 241 10.03 -3.48 23.76
N ALA A 242 10.91 -3.23 22.78
CA ALA A 242 10.94 -3.99 21.54
C ALA A 242 11.62 -5.36 21.65
N TYR A 243 12.16 -5.72 22.81
CA TYR A 243 12.87 -6.99 23.02
C TYR A 243 11.97 -8.19 22.72
N PHE A 244 12.49 -9.13 21.95
CA PHE A 244 11.93 -10.45 21.79
C PHE A 244 13.05 -11.49 21.69
N LYS A 245 12.72 -12.75 21.97
CA LYS A 245 13.60 -13.91 21.74
C LYS A 245 12.79 -15.05 21.15
N VAL A 246 13.38 -15.81 20.23
CA VAL A 246 12.76 -16.95 19.57
C VAL A 246 13.39 -18.22 20.13
N TYR A 247 12.56 -19.20 20.51
CA TYR A 247 12.98 -20.48 21.05
C TYR A 247 12.45 -21.61 20.18
N GLU A 248 13.32 -22.52 19.77
CA GLU A 248 12.96 -23.65 18.92
C GLU A 248 12.18 -24.70 19.72
N VAL A 249 11.09 -25.21 19.14
CA VAL A 249 10.30 -26.27 19.75
C VAL A 249 11.07 -27.59 19.64
N GLY A 250 11.12 -28.36 20.73
CA GLY A 250 11.83 -29.64 20.77
C GLY A 250 13.31 -29.56 21.16
N CYS A 251 13.81 -28.37 21.49
CA CYS A 251 15.17 -28.17 22.01
C CYS A 251 15.17 -27.82 23.52
N GLU A 252 16.28 -28.05 24.21
CA GLU A 252 16.51 -27.48 25.54
C GLU A 252 16.63 -25.96 25.41
N ASN A 253 15.84 -25.23 26.20
CA ASN A 253 15.75 -23.78 26.10
C ASN A 253 15.76 -23.13 27.49
N ASP A 254 16.58 -22.09 27.66
CA ASP A 254 16.55 -21.22 28.84
C ASP A 254 15.43 -20.19 28.72
N PHE A 255 14.21 -20.60 29.08
CA PHE A 255 13.03 -19.74 28.99
C PHE A 255 13.10 -18.55 29.94
N ILE A 256 12.92 -17.34 29.40
CA ILE A 256 12.82 -16.12 30.19
C ILE A 256 11.38 -15.86 30.63
N VAL A 257 11.21 -15.43 31.88
CA VAL A 257 9.91 -15.01 32.43
C VAL A 257 9.78 -13.48 32.56
N GLU A 258 10.92 -12.80 32.63
CA GLU A 258 11.03 -11.34 32.67
C GLU A 258 11.97 -10.85 31.57
N CYS A 259 11.67 -9.67 31.03
CA CYS A 259 12.50 -9.07 30.00
C CYS A 259 13.89 -8.70 30.55
N PRO A 260 14.98 -9.22 29.96
CA PRO A 260 16.33 -8.92 30.44
C PRO A 260 16.72 -7.46 30.21
N MET A 261 15.99 -6.70 29.38
CA MET A 261 16.30 -5.30 29.07
C MET A 261 15.55 -4.30 29.93
N CYS A 262 14.36 -4.64 30.42
CA CYS A 262 13.50 -3.66 31.10
C CYS A 262 12.63 -4.24 32.22
N THR A 263 12.85 -5.50 32.60
CA THR A 263 12.08 -6.26 33.61
C THR A 263 10.57 -6.32 33.35
N GLY A 264 10.14 -5.96 32.13
CA GLY A 264 8.74 -6.03 31.73
C GLY A 264 8.29 -7.47 31.53
N ARG A 265 6.99 -7.70 31.67
CA ARG A 265 6.37 -9.02 31.47
C ARG A 265 6.59 -9.53 30.04
N ILE A 266 6.83 -10.83 29.90
CA ILE A 266 6.95 -11.50 28.62
C ILE A 266 5.61 -12.13 28.21
N HIS A 267 5.23 -11.91 26.95
CA HIS A 267 4.13 -12.60 26.28
C HIS A 267 4.70 -13.68 25.36
N VAL A 268 4.05 -14.83 25.30
CA VAL A 268 4.44 -15.95 24.42
C VAL A 268 3.51 -16.00 23.22
N GLY A 269 4.08 -16.13 22.03
CA GLY A 269 3.37 -16.38 20.78
C GLY A 269 3.95 -17.58 20.03
N GLY A 270 3.22 -18.06 19.03
CA GLY A 270 3.53 -19.28 18.27
C GLY A 270 2.63 -20.46 18.64
N PRO A 271 2.95 -21.69 18.20
CA PRO A 271 4.09 -22.03 17.36
C PRO A 271 4.08 -21.30 16.02
N LEU A 272 5.27 -20.89 15.57
CA LEU A 272 5.51 -20.15 14.33
C LEU A 272 6.58 -20.87 13.51
N TRP A 273 6.51 -20.77 12.19
CA TRP A 273 7.56 -21.25 11.29
C TRP A 273 8.88 -20.52 11.54
N ASN A 274 9.94 -21.25 11.89
CA ASN A 274 11.28 -20.72 12.19
C ASN A 274 12.24 -20.77 11.00
N GLY A 275 11.88 -21.50 9.94
CA GLY A 275 12.69 -21.60 8.73
C GLY A 275 12.68 -20.32 7.87
N PRO A 276 13.36 -20.37 6.71
CA PRO A 276 13.31 -19.32 5.70
C PRO A 276 11.87 -19.08 5.19
N LEU A 277 11.55 -17.83 4.86
CA LEU A 277 10.27 -17.47 4.23
C LEU A 277 10.32 -17.50 2.71
N GLN A 278 11.53 -17.46 2.15
CA GLN A 278 11.79 -17.31 0.73
C GLN A 278 12.86 -18.29 0.27
N ASP A 279 12.70 -18.84 -0.93
CA ASP A 279 13.73 -19.53 -1.67
C ASP A 279 14.49 -18.53 -2.56
N ARG A 280 15.79 -18.37 -2.33
CA ARG A 280 16.63 -17.40 -3.05
C ARG A 280 16.71 -17.67 -4.54
N VAL A 281 16.86 -18.93 -4.90
CA VAL A 281 17.05 -19.32 -6.30
C VAL A 281 15.74 -19.11 -7.06
N VAL A 282 14.59 -19.33 -6.41
CA VAL A 282 13.27 -19.02 -6.97
C VAL A 282 13.06 -17.51 -7.10
N LEU A 283 13.41 -16.71 -6.09
CA LEU A 283 13.31 -15.25 -6.17
C LEU A 283 14.15 -14.67 -7.33
N GLU A 284 15.38 -15.17 -7.51
CA GLU A 284 16.22 -14.77 -8.64
C GLU A 284 15.62 -15.13 -10.00
N ALA A 285 15.00 -16.31 -10.11
CA ALA A 285 14.33 -16.71 -11.34
C ALA A 285 13.11 -15.84 -11.64
N CYS A 286 12.31 -15.50 -10.62
CA CYS A 286 11.19 -14.57 -10.76
C CYS A 286 11.64 -13.20 -11.31
N GLN A 287 12.83 -12.71 -10.95
CA GLN A 287 13.35 -11.44 -11.49
C GLN A 287 13.73 -11.50 -12.98
N ARG A 288 13.92 -12.70 -13.54
CA ARG A 288 14.28 -12.89 -14.95
C ARG A 288 13.04 -13.01 -15.86
N VAL A 289 11.86 -13.24 -15.29
CA VAL A 289 10.60 -13.31 -16.04
C VAL A 289 10.22 -11.91 -16.54
N LYS A 290 9.85 -11.82 -17.81
CA LYS A 290 9.41 -10.56 -18.45
C LYS A 290 7.89 -10.35 -18.33
N GLY A 291 7.48 -9.09 -18.20
CA GLY A 291 6.09 -8.69 -17.94
C GLY A 291 5.76 -8.70 -16.45
N LEU A 292 4.49 -8.42 -16.11
CA LEU A 292 3.98 -8.37 -14.73
C LEU A 292 4.79 -7.41 -13.84
N ASP A 293 5.08 -6.20 -14.35
CA ASP A 293 6.08 -5.30 -13.75
C ASP A 293 5.81 -4.96 -12.27
N ALA A 294 4.54 -4.90 -11.85
CA ALA A 294 4.19 -4.67 -10.45
C ALA A 294 4.64 -5.83 -9.54
N ALA A 295 4.35 -7.08 -9.92
CA ALA A 295 4.81 -8.27 -9.20
C ALA A 295 6.33 -8.41 -9.26
N SER A 296 6.96 -8.18 -10.42
CA SER A 296 8.41 -8.25 -10.58
C SER A 296 9.15 -7.24 -9.70
N ARG A 297 8.65 -5.99 -9.63
CA ARG A 297 9.17 -4.99 -8.68
C ARG A 297 8.99 -5.42 -7.23
N TYR A 298 7.86 -6.04 -6.90
CA TYR A 298 7.60 -6.51 -5.56
C TYR A 298 8.54 -7.65 -5.15
N ILE A 299 8.74 -8.65 -6.02
CA ILE A 299 9.73 -9.72 -5.84
C ILE A 299 11.14 -9.17 -5.67
N HIS A 300 11.53 -8.16 -6.46
CA HIS A 300 12.82 -7.53 -6.31
C HIS A 300 13.02 -6.99 -4.89
N SER A 301 11.98 -6.38 -4.30
CA SER A 301 12.04 -5.88 -2.93
C SER A 301 12.18 -6.98 -1.88
N ILE A 302 11.52 -8.14 -2.08
CA ILE A 302 11.68 -9.31 -1.22
C ILE A 302 13.13 -9.84 -1.31
N ALA A 303 13.72 -9.84 -2.51
CA ALA A 303 15.07 -10.33 -2.71
C ALA A 303 16.16 -9.49 -2.02
N LEU A 304 15.92 -8.20 -1.78
CA LEU A 304 16.82 -7.33 -1.04
C LEU A 304 16.90 -7.67 0.46
N GLU A 305 15.90 -8.36 1.01
CA GLU A 305 15.94 -8.91 2.36
C GLU A 305 16.86 -10.14 2.35
N THR A 306 18.18 -9.96 2.39
CA THR A 306 19.19 -11.03 2.21
C THR A 306 19.37 -11.99 3.39
N ASP A 307 18.87 -11.62 4.57
CA ASP A 307 18.96 -12.41 5.80
C ASP A 307 17.60 -13.05 6.12
N ASP A 308 17.60 -14.34 6.48
CA ASP A 308 16.41 -15.16 6.68
C ASP A 308 16.01 -15.30 8.16
N ALA A 309 16.53 -14.44 9.04
CA ALA A 309 16.21 -14.45 10.48
C ALA A 309 14.69 -14.53 10.75
N PRO A 310 14.26 -15.18 11.85
CA PRO A 310 12.91 -15.04 12.32
C PRO A 310 12.66 -13.64 12.87
N LEU A 311 11.70 -12.92 12.28
CA LEU A 311 11.20 -11.61 12.72
C LEU A 311 12.24 -10.49 12.56
N TYR A 312 11.91 -9.28 13.02
CA TYR A 312 12.77 -8.09 12.90
C TYR A 312 12.50 -7.06 13.99
N PHE A 313 13.47 -6.16 14.22
CA PHE A 313 13.29 -4.98 15.07
C PHE A 313 12.95 -3.77 14.22
N SER A 314 11.86 -3.06 14.54
CA SER A 314 11.57 -1.76 13.92
C SER A 314 12.32 -0.65 14.66
N LEU A 315 13.17 0.12 13.98
CA LEU A 315 14.04 1.10 14.62
C LEU A 315 13.26 2.17 15.43
N PRO A 316 12.16 2.76 14.93
CA PRO A 316 11.35 3.67 15.73
C PRO A 316 10.73 3.02 16.98
N ARG A 317 10.35 1.73 16.90
CA ARG A 317 9.77 0.99 18.03
C ARG A 317 10.81 0.62 19.06
N LEU A 318 12.03 0.31 18.62
CA LEU A 318 13.18 0.04 19.46
C LEU A 318 13.52 1.23 20.37
N PHE A 319 13.44 2.46 19.83
CA PHE A 319 13.76 3.69 20.56
C PHE A 319 12.58 4.33 21.31
N ARG A 320 11.35 3.88 21.08
CA ARG A 320 10.15 4.44 21.73
C ARG A 320 10.25 4.53 23.26
N PRO A 321 10.81 3.54 23.99
CA PRO A 321 10.93 3.62 25.45
C PRO A 321 11.95 4.67 25.95
N PHE A 322 12.78 5.23 25.08
CA PHE A 322 13.90 6.13 25.43
C PHE A 322 13.68 7.58 25.00
N ALA A 323 12.42 7.97 24.77
CA ALA A 323 12.09 9.37 24.49
C ALA A 323 12.54 10.29 25.66
N PRO A 324 13.05 11.51 25.38
CA PRO A 324 13.04 12.22 24.10
C PRO A 324 14.26 11.95 23.18
N ILE A 325 15.16 11.02 23.53
CA ILE A 325 16.35 10.75 22.72
C ILE A 325 15.92 10.19 21.36
N LYS A 326 16.39 10.84 20.28
CA LYS A 326 16.05 10.42 18.92
C LYS A 326 16.85 9.18 18.52
N PRO A 327 16.24 8.24 17.77
CA PRO A 327 16.99 7.13 17.20
C PRO A 327 18.07 7.65 16.24
N PRO A 328 19.16 6.87 16.03
CA PRO A 328 20.08 7.13 14.94
C PRO A 328 19.38 6.97 13.58
N SER A 329 20.06 7.44 12.56
CA SER A 329 19.86 7.06 11.16
C SER A 329 19.80 5.54 10.99
N LEU A 330 18.94 5.01 10.09
CA LEU A 330 18.90 3.56 9.84
C LEU A 330 20.23 3.04 9.29
N ALA A 331 20.85 3.74 8.35
CA ALA A 331 22.15 3.30 7.86
C ALA A 331 23.27 3.47 8.88
N LEU A 332 23.23 4.49 9.74
CA LEU A 332 24.21 4.61 10.82
C LEU A 332 24.08 3.42 11.79
N MET A 333 22.84 3.03 12.10
CA MET A 333 22.58 1.83 12.90
C MET A 333 23.07 0.55 12.21
N LYS A 334 22.79 0.38 10.90
CA LYS A 334 23.27 -0.76 10.12
C LYS A 334 24.80 -0.78 10.02
N GLN A 335 25.45 0.37 9.83
CA GLN A 335 26.90 0.52 9.79
C GLN A 335 27.54 0.13 11.12
N ALA A 336 26.99 0.62 12.24
CA ALA A 336 27.44 0.26 13.58
C ALA A 336 27.32 -1.25 13.86
N LEU A 337 26.26 -1.90 13.36
CA LEU A 337 26.11 -3.34 13.49
C LEU A 337 27.06 -4.12 12.58
N ARG A 338 27.28 -3.65 11.35
CA ARG A 338 28.24 -4.25 10.40
C ARG A 338 29.69 -4.12 10.87
N SER A 339 30.05 -3.03 11.54
CA SER A 339 31.39 -2.86 12.12
C SER A 339 31.66 -3.80 13.30
N LEU A 340 30.60 -4.36 13.92
CA LEU A 340 30.68 -5.46 14.87
C LEU A 340 30.69 -6.85 14.21
N GLY A 341 30.66 -6.93 12.88
CA GLY A 341 30.68 -8.18 12.12
C GLY A 341 29.30 -8.82 11.87
N TYR A 342 28.20 -8.14 12.20
CA TYR A 342 26.86 -8.67 11.94
C TYR A 342 26.41 -8.43 10.50
N SER A 343 25.81 -9.45 9.88
CA SER A 343 25.03 -9.28 8.66
C SER A 343 23.73 -8.56 9.00
N VAL A 344 23.37 -7.49 8.28
CA VAL A 344 22.14 -6.73 8.56
C VAL A 344 21.43 -6.33 7.28
N THR A 345 20.14 -6.67 7.22
CA THR A 345 19.20 -6.23 6.18
C THR A 345 17.96 -5.57 6.78
N THR A 346 17.04 -5.16 5.90
CA THR A 346 15.68 -4.71 6.20
C THR A 346 14.68 -5.76 5.76
N SER A 347 13.58 -5.92 6.49
CA SER A 347 12.44 -6.70 6.02
C SER A 347 11.67 -5.96 4.92
N HIS A 348 11.21 -6.68 3.91
CA HIS A 348 10.28 -6.16 2.90
C HIS A 348 8.94 -5.69 3.49
N LEU A 349 8.61 -6.12 4.72
CA LEU A 349 7.39 -5.76 5.44
C LEU A 349 7.53 -4.48 6.28
N ASP A 350 8.76 -4.03 6.56
CA ASP A 350 9.05 -2.79 7.29
C ASP A 350 10.38 -2.17 6.79
N PRO A 351 10.35 -1.09 5.99
CA PRO A 351 11.54 -0.49 5.41
C PRO A 351 12.46 0.20 6.44
N VAL A 352 12.01 0.39 7.68
CA VAL A 352 12.82 0.96 8.78
C VAL A 352 13.23 -0.09 9.82
N SER A 353 13.25 -1.36 9.41
CA SER A 353 13.62 -2.48 10.27
C SER A 353 15.10 -2.84 10.24
N ILE A 354 15.50 -3.61 11.24
CA ILE A 354 16.79 -4.27 11.40
C ILE A 354 16.51 -5.75 11.51
N LYS A 355 17.06 -6.52 10.57
CA LYS A 355 16.90 -7.98 10.49
C LYS A 355 18.26 -8.64 10.33
N SER A 356 18.56 -9.60 11.19
CA SER A 356 19.84 -10.30 11.24
C SER A 356 19.72 -11.61 12.02
N ARG A 357 20.12 -12.73 11.42
CA ARG A 357 20.17 -14.03 12.10
C ARG A 357 21.43 -14.17 12.95
N SER A 358 22.50 -13.49 12.53
CA SER A 358 23.80 -13.50 13.23
C SER A 358 23.84 -12.71 14.54
N MET A 359 22.80 -11.91 14.82
CA MET A 359 22.78 -10.95 15.92
C MET A 359 21.77 -11.35 16.99
N THR A 360 22.22 -11.39 18.25
CA THR A 360 21.29 -11.58 19.38
C THR A 360 20.56 -10.28 19.72
N PRO A 361 19.34 -10.36 20.29
CA PRO A 361 18.64 -9.19 20.83
C PRO A 361 19.50 -8.38 21.81
N GLU A 362 20.27 -9.03 22.68
CA GLU A 362 21.14 -8.39 23.66
C GLU A 362 22.27 -7.60 22.97
N ALA A 363 22.84 -8.15 21.89
CA ALA A 363 23.84 -7.45 21.09
C ALA A 363 23.26 -6.19 20.43
N LEU A 364 22.05 -6.25 19.86
CA LEU A 364 21.38 -5.07 19.31
C LEU A 364 21.18 -3.99 20.37
N TYR A 365 20.71 -4.40 21.56
CA TYR A 365 20.51 -3.46 22.65
C TYR A 365 21.80 -2.90 23.24
N SER A 366 22.94 -3.60 23.10
CA SER A 366 24.26 -3.05 23.46
C SER A 366 24.60 -1.83 22.59
N VAL A 367 24.27 -1.90 21.30
CA VAL A 367 24.45 -0.81 20.33
C VAL A 367 23.47 0.32 20.60
N VAL A 368 22.21 0.01 20.95
CA VAL A 368 21.24 1.01 21.44
C VAL A 368 21.79 1.72 22.68
N LYS A 369 22.30 0.99 23.67
CA LYS A 369 22.88 1.55 24.90
C LYS A 369 24.04 2.49 24.58
N ALA A 370 24.94 2.09 23.69
CA ALA A 370 26.05 2.93 23.26
C ALA A 370 25.57 4.22 22.57
N TRP A 371 24.50 4.16 21.76
CA TRP A 371 23.90 5.37 21.17
C TRP A 371 23.29 6.29 22.24
N LEU A 372 22.56 5.73 23.19
CA LEU A 372 21.94 6.51 24.27
C LEU A 372 23.00 7.25 25.10
N VAL A 373 24.08 6.58 25.47
CA VAL A 373 25.21 7.17 26.21
C VAL A 373 25.95 8.22 25.37
N ALA A 374 26.12 7.99 24.06
CA ALA A 374 26.74 8.97 23.18
C ALA A 374 25.88 10.23 22.99
N ALA A 375 24.55 10.08 22.94
CA ALA A 375 23.62 11.19 22.80
C ALA A 375 23.41 11.96 24.11
N ASP A 376 23.42 11.27 25.24
CA ASP A 376 23.34 11.83 26.58
C ASP A 376 24.12 10.92 27.57
N PRO A 377 25.35 11.32 27.97
CA PRO A 377 26.20 10.53 28.85
C PRO A 377 25.59 10.22 30.22
N SER A 378 24.57 10.98 30.63
CA SER A 378 23.88 10.76 31.89
C SER A 378 22.85 9.63 31.84
N THR A 379 22.53 9.07 30.66
CA THR A 379 21.46 8.07 30.47
C THR A 379 21.90 6.64 30.85
N PRO A 380 21.46 6.08 32.00
CA PRO A 380 21.81 4.72 32.39
C PRO A 380 20.52 3.90 32.49
N HIS A 381 20.02 3.37 31.36
CA HIS A 381 18.66 2.82 31.30
C HIS A 381 18.53 1.39 30.78
N LEU A 382 19.66 0.68 30.58
CA LEU A 382 19.64 -0.73 30.21
C LEU A 382 20.47 -1.54 31.24
N PRO A 383 19.91 -2.60 31.84
CA PRO A 383 20.61 -3.52 32.75
C PRO A 383 21.81 -4.17 32.04
N THR A 384 22.61 -4.94 32.79
CA THR A 384 23.94 -5.55 32.58
C THR A 384 24.37 -5.99 31.16
N VAL A 385 24.22 -5.14 30.15
CA VAL A 385 24.69 -5.35 28.78
C VAL A 385 26.04 -4.65 28.64
N ALA A 386 27.04 -5.42 28.21
CA ALA A 386 28.38 -4.93 27.92
C ALA A 386 28.32 -3.87 26.82
N LEU A 387 29.07 -2.77 26.99
CA LEU A 387 29.14 -1.72 25.98
C LEU A 387 30.12 -2.13 24.89
N PRO A 388 29.77 -2.01 23.59
CA PRO A 388 30.76 -2.04 22.52
C PRO A 388 31.69 -0.80 22.63
N PRO A 389 32.84 -0.79 21.94
CA PRO A 389 33.77 0.34 21.98
C PRO A 389 33.08 1.68 21.67
N ALA A 390 33.39 2.73 22.42
CA ALA A 390 32.77 4.06 22.22
C ALA A 390 33.00 4.64 20.81
N SER A 391 34.02 4.14 20.10
CA SER A 391 34.30 4.48 18.70
C SER A 391 33.31 3.87 17.69
N LEU A 392 32.35 3.05 18.11
CA LEU A 392 31.37 2.42 17.21
C LEU A 392 30.50 3.45 16.51
N PHE A 393 30.07 4.45 17.28
CA PHE A 393 29.49 5.68 16.78
C PHE A 393 30.59 6.73 16.82
N GLN A 394 31.66 6.52 16.06
CA GLN A 394 32.46 7.64 15.60
C GLN A 394 31.56 8.49 14.72
N LEU A 395 30.73 9.31 15.38
CA LEU A 395 30.53 10.66 14.94
C LEU A 395 31.96 11.17 14.85
N THR A 396 32.51 11.24 13.65
CA THR A 396 33.36 12.39 13.37
C THR A 396 32.52 13.54 13.90
N LYS A 397 32.92 14.12 15.04
CA LYS A 397 32.55 15.49 15.32
C LYS A 397 33.11 16.19 14.10
N SER A 398 32.29 16.31 13.07
CA SER A 398 32.53 17.28 12.04
C SER A 398 32.79 18.52 12.87
N SER A 399 34.02 19.01 12.78
CA SER A 399 34.41 20.32 13.29
C SER A 399 33.18 21.21 13.21
N ALA A 400 32.74 21.76 14.35
CA ALA A 400 31.44 22.42 14.50
C ALA A 400 31.03 23.05 13.17
N ILE A 401 30.07 22.43 12.46
CA ILE A 401 29.77 22.84 11.10
C ILE A 401 29.26 24.27 11.19
N SER A 402 30.08 25.22 10.76
CA SER A 402 29.66 26.60 10.61
C SER A 402 28.76 26.64 9.39
N TRP A 403 27.44 26.68 9.62
CA TRP A 403 26.47 26.92 8.56
C TRP A 403 26.50 28.40 8.20
N ALA A 404 26.60 28.72 6.92
CA ALA A 404 26.39 30.08 6.47
C ALA A 404 24.95 30.51 6.76
N SER A 405 24.73 31.81 6.99
CA SER A 405 23.37 32.34 6.95
C SER A 405 22.88 32.27 5.51
N PRO A 406 21.79 31.53 5.20
CA PRO A 406 21.36 31.36 3.84
C PRO A 406 20.93 32.69 3.22
N VAL A 407 21.40 32.96 2.01
CA VAL A 407 20.95 34.07 1.18
C VAL A 407 19.60 33.67 0.59
N LYS A 408 18.54 34.31 1.07
CA LYS A 408 17.18 34.01 0.61
C LYS A 408 17.04 34.32 -0.87
N CYS A 409 16.43 33.40 -1.61
CA CYS A 409 15.96 33.68 -2.97
C CYS A 409 14.88 34.76 -2.92
N THR A 410 15.08 35.83 -3.69
CA THR A 410 14.17 36.98 -3.82
C THR A 410 13.31 36.93 -5.09
N MET A 411 13.47 35.88 -5.91
CA MET A 411 12.68 35.71 -7.12
C MET A 411 11.19 35.70 -6.77
N ALA A 412 10.42 36.53 -7.48
CA ALA A 412 8.98 36.57 -7.33
C ALA A 412 8.39 35.27 -7.91
N HIS A 413 8.08 34.33 -7.03
CA HIS A 413 7.17 33.23 -7.36
C HIS A 413 5.77 33.84 -7.35
N LYS A 414 4.94 33.58 -8.36
CA LYS A 414 3.56 34.12 -8.44
C LYS A 414 2.77 33.72 -7.18
N ASP A 415 2.81 34.57 -6.15
CA ASP A 415 2.17 34.34 -4.86
C ASP A 415 0.64 34.49 -4.97
N GLU A 416 0.18 35.22 -5.99
CA GLU A 416 -1.20 35.27 -6.45
C GLU A 416 -1.43 34.21 -7.53
N TRP A 417 -2.23 33.19 -7.19
CA TRP A 417 -2.70 32.18 -8.14
C TRP A 417 -4.22 32.32 -8.23
N THR A 418 -4.71 32.74 -9.39
CA THR A 418 -6.14 32.84 -9.67
C THR A 418 -6.52 31.79 -10.70
N LEU A 419 -7.52 30.99 -10.36
CA LEU A 419 -8.15 30.09 -11.32
C LEU A 419 -9.05 30.93 -12.22
N SER A 420 -8.81 30.95 -13.53
CA SER A 420 -9.75 31.53 -14.49
C SER A 420 -10.72 30.43 -14.92
N ALA A 421 -11.88 30.34 -14.29
CA ALA A 421 -12.93 29.42 -14.75
C ALA A 421 -13.41 29.87 -16.14
N LYS A 422 -13.31 29.00 -17.13
CA LYS A 422 -13.94 29.21 -18.44
C LYS A 422 -15.16 28.31 -18.56
N GLU A 423 -16.33 28.92 -18.72
CA GLU A 423 -17.52 28.18 -19.13
C GLU A 423 -17.35 27.72 -20.57
N ALA A 424 -17.48 26.41 -20.79
CA ALA A 424 -17.66 25.89 -22.15
C ALA A 424 -19.10 26.18 -22.57
N THR A 425 -19.26 26.73 -23.77
CA THR A 425 -20.56 27.11 -24.33
C THR A 425 -21.27 25.93 -25.00
N ALA A 426 -22.60 25.95 -24.86
CA ALA A 426 -23.63 25.09 -25.45
C ALA A 426 -23.88 23.72 -24.78
N VAL A 427 -25.10 23.55 -24.25
CA VAL A 427 -25.71 22.26 -23.94
C VAL A 427 -26.69 21.95 -25.07
N ALA A 428 -26.61 20.74 -25.60
CA ALA A 428 -27.52 20.19 -26.59
C ALA A 428 -28.98 20.16 -26.08
N THR A 429 -29.94 20.15 -27.01
CA THR A 429 -31.38 20.04 -26.73
C THR A 429 -31.74 18.68 -26.12
N ALA A 430 -31.58 18.54 -24.81
CA ALA A 430 -31.98 17.35 -24.06
C ALA A 430 -33.34 17.58 -23.35
N PRO A 431 -34.17 16.53 -23.20
CA PRO A 431 -35.44 16.63 -22.49
C PRO A 431 -35.18 17.09 -21.05
N THR A 432 -35.87 18.17 -20.64
CA THR A 432 -35.65 18.81 -19.34
C THR A 432 -36.84 18.58 -18.40
N ILE A 433 -36.56 18.10 -17.19
CA ILE A 433 -37.52 17.92 -16.10
C ILE A 433 -37.19 18.92 -15.01
N THR A 434 -38.16 19.77 -14.66
CA THR A 434 -38.00 20.75 -13.57
C THR A 434 -38.47 20.18 -12.24
N VAL A 435 -37.63 20.26 -11.21
CA VAL A 435 -37.93 19.77 -9.86
C VAL A 435 -38.13 20.97 -8.94
N GLY A 436 -39.38 21.30 -8.64
CA GLY A 436 -39.76 22.32 -7.64
C GLY A 436 -40.14 21.72 -6.29
N ALA A 437 -40.94 22.45 -5.49
CA ALA A 437 -41.37 21.99 -4.16
C ALA A 437 -42.36 20.81 -4.19
N ALA A 438 -43.06 20.59 -5.30
CA ALA A 438 -44.16 19.62 -5.40
C ALA A 438 -43.71 18.18 -5.74
N ILE A 439 -42.49 17.99 -6.25
CA ILE A 439 -41.97 16.68 -6.67
C ILE A 439 -40.64 16.44 -5.97
N SER A 440 -40.50 15.28 -5.33
CA SER A 440 -39.22 14.92 -4.70
C SER A 440 -38.14 14.70 -5.77
N LEU A 441 -36.89 15.06 -5.45
CA LEU A 441 -35.75 14.86 -6.35
C LEU A 441 -35.61 13.39 -6.78
N GLN A 442 -35.85 12.46 -5.85
CA GLN A 442 -35.77 11.03 -6.11
C GLN A 442 -36.85 10.55 -7.09
N THR A 443 -38.08 11.05 -6.94
CA THR A 443 -39.18 10.76 -7.88
C THR A 443 -38.87 11.31 -9.28
N ALA A 444 -38.33 12.53 -9.36
CA ALA A 444 -37.97 13.14 -10.64
C ALA A 444 -36.87 12.35 -11.36
N LEU A 445 -35.83 11.91 -10.64
CA LEU A 445 -34.75 11.07 -11.20
C LEU A 445 -35.27 9.70 -11.66
N ALA A 446 -36.20 9.10 -10.91
CA ALA A 446 -36.83 7.84 -11.31
C ALA A 446 -37.64 7.99 -12.61
N ALA A 447 -38.37 9.08 -12.77
CA ALA A 447 -39.17 9.38 -13.97
C ALA A 447 -38.34 9.88 -15.16
N ALA A 448 -37.10 10.34 -14.93
CA ALA A 448 -36.25 10.88 -15.97
C ALA A 448 -35.88 9.83 -17.03
N PRO A 449 -36.04 10.14 -18.34
CA PRO A 449 -35.46 9.33 -19.40
C PRO A 449 -33.93 9.45 -19.38
N VAL A 450 -33.25 8.44 -19.91
CA VAL A 450 -31.79 8.46 -20.08
C VAL A 450 -31.40 9.66 -20.95
N GLY A 451 -30.38 10.40 -20.53
CA GLY A 451 -29.90 11.63 -21.17
C GLY A 451 -30.63 12.91 -20.76
N ALA A 452 -31.65 12.84 -19.89
CA ALA A 452 -32.42 14.01 -19.49
C ALA A 452 -31.63 15.00 -18.60
N ILE A 453 -32.07 16.26 -18.64
CA ILE A 453 -31.65 17.30 -17.71
C ILE A 453 -32.69 17.41 -16.59
N VAL A 454 -32.27 17.17 -15.34
CA VAL A 454 -33.06 17.37 -14.13
C VAL A 454 -32.69 18.73 -13.53
N ALA A 455 -33.49 19.74 -13.83
CA ALA A 455 -33.27 21.13 -13.44
C ALA A 455 -33.92 21.45 -12.09
N LEU A 456 -33.09 21.81 -11.10
CA LEU A 456 -33.51 22.09 -9.73
C LEU A 456 -33.82 23.58 -9.58
N THR A 457 -35.10 23.92 -9.41
CA THR A 457 -35.59 25.31 -9.28
C THR A 457 -35.63 25.81 -7.83
N GLY A 458 -35.42 24.93 -6.85
CA GLY A 458 -35.37 25.24 -5.43
C GLY A 458 -33.96 25.54 -4.95
N THR A 459 -33.87 26.14 -3.76
CA THR A 459 -32.58 26.46 -3.11
C THR A 459 -32.05 25.33 -2.24
N LYS A 460 -32.91 24.41 -1.78
CA LYS A 460 -32.53 23.31 -0.90
C LYS A 460 -33.37 22.06 -1.11
N TYR A 461 -32.71 20.91 -1.20
CA TYR A 461 -33.30 19.58 -1.33
C TYR A 461 -32.68 18.67 -0.26
N CYS A 462 -33.50 18.11 0.62
CA CYS A 462 -33.04 17.16 1.63
C CYS A 462 -33.38 15.74 1.18
N VAL A 463 -32.39 14.86 1.13
CA VAL A 463 -32.50 13.46 0.75
C VAL A 463 -31.79 12.60 1.80
N GLY A 464 -32.27 11.39 2.02
CA GLY A 464 -31.55 10.41 2.83
C GLY A 464 -30.32 9.90 2.06
N THR A 465 -30.53 8.87 1.25
CA THR A 465 -29.59 8.43 0.22
C THR A 465 -30.22 8.62 -1.15
N LEU A 466 -29.55 9.37 -2.02
CA LEU A 466 -29.98 9.62 -3.38
C LEU A 466 -29.11 8.81 -4.34
N VAL A 467 -29.65 7.68 -4.81
CA VAL A 467 -28.99 6.85 -5.82
C VAL A 467 -29.39 7.32 -7.22
N ILE A 468 -28.40 7.65 -8.05
CA ILE A 468 -28.57 8.03 -9.45
C ILE A 468 -27.98 6.90 -10.29
N SER A 469 -28.85 6.04 -10.80
CA SER A 469 -28.49 4.86 -11.60
C SER A 469 -28.82 4.97 -13.09
N LYS A 470 -29.22 6.17 -13.54
CA LYS A 470 -29.50 6.48 -14.95
C LYS A 470 -28.58 7.60 -15.41
N SER A 471 -28.12 7.55 -16.66
CA SER A 471 -27.32 8.64 -17.22
C SER A 471 -28.19 9.89 -17.36
N VAL A 472 -27.93 10.92 -16.57
CA VAL A 472 -28.71 12.16 -16.50
C VAL A 472 -27.81 13.33 -16.11
N THR A 473 -28.24 14.55 -16.41
CA THR A 473 -27.62 15.78 -15.90
C THR A 473 -28.49 16.39 -14.82
N VAL A 474 -27.99 16.53 -13.59
CA VAL A 474 -28.65 17.28 -12.52
C VAL A 474 -28.03 18.67 -12.43
N VAL A 475 -28.85 19.71 -12.59
CA VAL A 475 -28.39 21.10 -12.62
C VAL A 475 -29.13 21.98 -11.64
N GLY A 476 -28.40 22.73 -10.82
CA GLY A 476 -28.96 23.80 -9.99
C GLY A 476 -29.20 25.07 -10.81
N LEU A 477 -30.41 25.62 -10.79
CA LEU A 477 -30.71 26.88 -11.49
C LEU A 477 -30.40 28.12 -10.64
N HIS A 478 -30.16 27.97 -9.34
CA HIS A 478 -29.70 29.04 -8.47
C HIS A 478 -28.22 28.85 -8.09
N GLN A 479 -27.50 29.96 -7.88
CA GLN A 479 -26.08 29.95 -7.50
C GLN A 479 -25.76 29.15 -6.21
N ASN A 480 -26.77 28.82 -5.39
CA ASN A 480 -26.61 28.08 -4.14
C ASN A 480 -27.62 26.91 -4.01
N THR A 481 -28.10 26.34 -5.10
CA THR A 481 -28.98 25.17 -5.03
C THR A 481 -28.27 24.03 -4.28
N THR A 482 -28.78 23.69 -3.09
CA THR A 482 -28.11 22.79 -2.15
C THR A 482 -28.82 21.45 -2.09
N VAL A 483 -28.09 20.36 -2.30
CA VAL A 483 -28.56 18.99 -2.04
C VAL A 483 -27.92 18.48 -0.75
N VAL A 484 -28.76 18.18 0.24
CA VAL A 484 -28.35 17.72 1.57
C VAL A 484 -28.64 16.23 1.70
N GLY A 485 -27.61 15.39 1.79
CA GLY A 485 -27.76 13.94 1.92
C GLY A 485 -26.51 13.15 1.53
N HIS A 486 -26.67 11.84 1.38
CA HIS A 486 -25.68 10.94 0.78
C HIS A 486 -26.01 10.75 -0.70
N ILE A 487 -25.18 11.28 -1.62
CA ILE A 487 -25.40 11.14 -3.06
C ILE A 487 -24.54 9.98 -3.59
N VAL A 488 -25.15 9.07 -4.33
CA VAL A 488 -24.49 7.90 -4.92
C VAL A 488 -24.76 7.85 -6.41
N THR A 489 -23.72 7.81 -7.24
CA THR A 489 -23.84 7.51 -8.67
C THR A 489 -23.47 6.04 -8.89
N ASP A 490 -24.37 5.29 -9.52
CA ASP A 490 -24.23 3.83 -9.65
C ASP A 490 -24.83 3.32 -10.97
N GLY A 491 -24.94 1.99 -11.14
CA GLY A 491 -25.58 1.36 -12.28
C GLY A 491 -24.84 1.53 -13.61
N ASN A 492 -23.52 1.79 -13.56
CA ASN A 492 -22.70 2.12 -14.73
C ASN A 492 -23.23 3.32 -15.56
N ALA A 493 -23.92 4.26 -14.90
CA ALA A 493 -24.48 5.44 -15.54
C ALA A 493 -23.43 6.53 -15.83
N ASP A 494 -23.73 7.42 -16.78
CA ASP A 494 -22.98 8.65 -17.03
C ASP A 494 -23.74 9.84 -16.42
N VAL A 495 -23.36 10.22 -15.20
CA VAL A 495 -24.07 11.21 -14.39
C VAL A 495 -23.32 12.53 -14.41
N VAL A 496 -24.02 13.62 -14.70
CA VAL A 496 -23.44 14.96 -14.67
C VAL A 496 -24.10 15.78 -13.55
N LEU A 497 -23.31 16.37 -12.65
CA LEU A 497 -23.77 17.24 -11.57
C LEU A 497 -23.23 18.65 -11.82
N LYS A 498 -24.10 19.65 -11.99
CA LYS A 498 -23.70 21.03 -12.30
C LYS A 498 -24.35 22.09 -11.41
N HIS A 499 -23.57 23.11 -11.01
CA HIS A 499 -24.07 24.26 -10.24
C HIS A 499 -24.79 23.87 -8.94
N LEU A 500 -24.25 22.87 -8.22
CA LEU A 500 -24.82 22.38 -6.97
C LEU A 500 -23.89 22.64 -5.79
N VAL A 501 -24.50 22.84 -4.62
CA VAL A 501 -23.84 22.67 -3.33
C VAL A 501 -24.23 21.31 -2.76
N LEU A 502 -23.28 20.38 -2.65
CA LEU A 502 -23.51 19.05 -2.09
C LEU A 502 -22.95 19.01 -0.67
N GLN A 503 -23.78 18.57 0.29
CA GLN A 503 -23.34 18.47 1.68
C GLN A 503 -24.08 17.34 2.42
N PRO A 504 -23.48 16.76 3.47
CA PRO A 504 -24.18 15.82 4.32
C PRO A 504 -25.17 16.56 5.24
N PRO A 505 -26.11 15.84 5.90
CA PRO A 505 -26.94 16.41 6.95
C PRO A 505 -26.10 16.92 8.14
N SER A 506 -26.68 17.76 8.99
CA SER A 506 -25.99 18.34 10.16
C SER A 506 -25.43 17.28 11.12
N GLN A 507 -26.10 16.15 11.22
CA GLN A 507 -25.61 14.94 11.87
C GLN A 507 -25.40 13.86 10.81
N PRO A 508 -24.18 13.75 10.24
CA PRO A 508 -23.89 12.78 9.20
C PRO A 508 -23.89 11.35 9.76
N ILE A 509 -24.42 10.42 8.98
CA ILE A 509 -24.37 8.99 9.27
C ILE A 509 -22.93 8.51 9.08
N PRO A 510 -22.35 7.75 10.04
CA PRO A 510 -21.02 7.17 9.87
C PRO A 510 -20.92 6.35 8.58
N SER A 511 -19.74 6.33 7.97
CA SER A 511 -19.44 5.57 6.76
C SER A 511 -20.19 6.00 5.48
N GLN A 512 -20.89 7.15 5.51
CA GLN A 512 -21.48 7.75 4.31
C GLN A 512 -20.69 8.97 3.83
N HIS A 513 -20.22 8.91 2.58
CA HIS A 513 -19.62 10.05 1.87
C HIS A 513 -20.66 11.14 1.58
N THR A 514 -20.22 12.33 1.18
CA THR A 514 -21.17 13.31 0.61
C THR A 514 -21.52 12.93 -0.82
N LEU A 515 -20.52 12.55 -1.60
CA LEU A 515 -20.68 11.97 -2.93
C LEU A 515 -19.87 10.67 -3.01
N LEU A 516 -20.53 9.58 -3.39
CA LEU A 516 -19.92 8.30 -3.73
C LEU A 516 -20.16 8.01 -5.21
N VAL A 517 -19.08 7.81 -5.96
CA VAL A 517 -19.11 7.31 -7.33
C VAL A 517 -18.74 5.82 -7.27
N SER A 518 -19.75 4.96 -7.21
CA SER A 518 -19.56 3.51 -6.99
C SER A 518 -19.35 2.73 -8.28
N SER A 519 -19.91 3.19 -9.40
CA SER A 519 -19.72 2.61 -10.74
C SER A 519 -20.06 3.66 -11.81
N GLY A 520 -19.66 3.41 -13.06
CA GLY A 520 -19.93 4.33 -14.19
C GLY A 520 -19.03 5.56 -14.23
N ARG A 521 -19.54 6.64 -14.83
CA ARG A 521 -18.85 7.93 -15.00
C ARG A 521 -19.62 9.03 -14.28
N ALA A 522 -18.92 9.84 -13.48
CA ALA A 522 -19.49 11.02 -12.85
C ALA A 522 -18.73 12.29 -13.26
N THR A 523 -19.43 13.27 -13.83
CA THR A 523 -18.87 14.58 -14.18
C THR A 523 -19.44 15.65 -13.25
N VAL A 524 -18.62 16.18 -12.35
CA VAL A 524 -18.99 17.18 -11.34
C VAL A 524 -18.39 18.53 -11.76
N GLU A 525 -19.23 19.49 -12.11
CA GLU A 525 -18.81 20.78 -12.68
C GLU A 525 -19.41 21.96 -11.95
N PHE A 526 -18.61 23.00 -11.68
CA PHE A 526 -19.10 24.23 -11.04
C PHE A 526 -19.85 23.96 -9.71
N CYS A 527 -19.47 22.90 -9.01
CA CYS A 527 -20.10 22.49 -7.77
C CYS A 527 -19.22 22.83 -6.56
N ARG A 528 -19.87 22.98 -5.41
CA ARG A 528 -19.23 23.00 -4.11
C ARG A 528 -19.61 21.75 -3.34
N VAL A 529 -18.67 20.84 -3.10
CA VAL A 529 -18.90 19.62 -2.31
C VAL A 529 -18.23 19.79 -0.96
N GLN A 530 -19.00 19.76 0.13
CA GLN A 530 -18.49 20.21 1.42
C GLN A 530 -18.91 19.33 2.60
N ARG A 531 -18.02 19.26 3.58
CA ARG A 531 -18.14 18.45 4.80
C ARG A 531 -18.20 16.95 4.51
N SER A 532 -18.03 16.14 5.55
CA SER A 532 -18.19 14.68 5.49
C SER A 532 -18.55 14.17 6.88
N ALA A 533 -18.94 12.89 6.99
CA ALA A 533 -18.96 12.22 8.28
C ALA A 533 -17.54 12.16 8.90
N PRO A 534 -17.42 11.92 10.22
CA PRO A 534 -16.13 11.63 10.82
C PRO A 534 -15.45 10.43 10.15
N ALA A 535 -14.12 10.50 10.03
CA ALA A 535 -13.28 9.43 9.50
C ALA A 535 -13.59 8.94 8.06
N ILE A 536 -14.36 9.71 7.27
CA ILE A 536 -14.61 9.42 5.86
C ILE A 536 -14.32 10.62 4.96
N ALA A 537 -14.21 10.40 3.64
CA ALA A 537 -13.95 11.42 2.64
C ALA A 537 -15.21 12.18 2.18
N VAL A 538 -15.02 13.40 1.66
CA VAL A 538 -16.11 14.20 1.06
C VAL A 538 -16.61 13.53 -0.23
N ILE A 539 -15.70 13.28 -1.17
CA ILE A 539 -15.94 12.52 -2.39
C ILE A 539 -15.16 11.21 -2.34
N CYS A 540 -15.79 10.11 -2.71
CA CYS A 540 -15.15 8.82 -2.94
C CYS A 540 -15.45 8.31 -4.33
N VAL A 541 -14.43 7.83 -5.03
CA VAL A 541 -14.54 7.18 -6.35
C VAL A 541 -13.91 5.80 -6.21
N ALA A 542 -14.71 4.76 -6.49
CA ALA A 542 -14.35 3.38 -6.16
C ALA A 542 -14.69 2.41 -7.30
N ASN A 543 -14.26 1.16 -7.14
CA ASN A 543 -14.66 -0.01 -7.96
C ASN A 543 -14.42 0.10 -9.48
N GLY A 544 -13.44 0.88 -9.89
CA GLY A 544 -13.11 1.10 -11.31
C GLY A 544 -13.97 2.18 -11.97
N ALA A 545 -14.70 2.98 -11.20
CA ALA A 545 -15.47 4.10 -11.72
C ALA A 545 -14.58 5.25 -12.21
N ASP A 546 -15.12 6.04 -13.12
CA ASP A 546 -14.51 7.26 -13.66
C ASP A 546 -15.15 8.49 -13.02
N ALA A 547 -14.35 9.49 -12.64
CA ALA A 547 -14.88 10.80 -12.27
C ALA A 547 -14.08 11.95 -12.88
N THR A 548 -14.79 13.00 -13.28
CA THR A 548 -14.20 14.30 -13.66
C THR A 548 -14.73 15.37 -12.72
N VAL A 549 -13.83 16.06 -12.02
CA VAL A 549 -14.13 17.18 -11.13
C VAL A 549 -13.56 18.44 -11.78
N ARG A 550 -14.42 19.32 -12.27
CA ARG A 550 -14.02 20.51 -13.03
C ARG A 550 -14.58 21.78 -12.43
N SER A 551 -13.74 22.80 -12.27
CA SER A 551 -14.15 24.12 -11.75
C SER A 551 -14.94 24.03 -10.43
N CYS A 552 -14.56 23.08 -9.57
CA CYS A 552 -15.27 22.78 -8.31
C CYS A 552 -14.48 23.24 -7.09
N THR A 553 -15.18 23.39 -5.97
CA THR A 553 -14.58 23.54 -4.64
C THR A 553 -14.95 22.35 -3.76
N ILE A 554 -13.96 21.61 -3.27
CA ILE A 554 -14.12 20.51 -2.31
C ILE A 554 -13.54 20.96 -0.96
N GLN A 555 -14.36 21.00 0.09
CA GLN A 555 -13.93 21.65 1.35
C GLN A 555 -14.43 21.01 2.64
N ASP A 556 -13.71 21.26 3.72
CA ASP A 556 -14.13 21.02 5.12
C ASP A 556 -14.38 19.53 5.48
N GLY A 557 -13.66 18.61 4.83
CA GLY A 557 -13.74 17.16 5.04
C GLY A 557 -12.93 16.62 6.22
N HIS A 558 -13.27 15.40 6.68
CA HIS A 558 -12.64 14.80 7.85
C HIS A 558 -11.43 13.89 7.54
N GLN A 559 -11.59 12.89 6.66
CA GLN A 559 -10.47 12.00 6.28
C GLN A 559 -9.75 12.53 5.04
N ALA A 560 -10.47 12.76 3.96
CA ALA A 560 -9.93 13.28 2.71
C ALA A 560 -10.95 14.17 2.00
N GLY A 561 -10.49 15.07 1.14
CA GLY A 561 -11.36 15.76 0.19
C GLY A 561 -11.87 14.82 -0.88
N LEU A 562 -10.92 14.18 -1.56
CA LEU A 562 -11.18 13.15 -2.57
C LEU A 562 -10.42 11.88 -2.19
N TYR A 563 -11.12 10.76 -2.16
CA TYR A 563 -10.56 9.42 -1.94
C TYR A 563 -10.79 8.56 -3.18
N VAL A 564 -9.71 8.06 -3.79
CA VAL A 564 -9.74 7.32 -5.06
C VAL A 564 -9.17 5.92 -4.83
N CYS A 565 -10.02 4.90 -4.94
CA CYS A 565 -9.65 3.51 -4.62
C CYS A 565 -10.23 2.50 -5.63
N GLY A 566 -9.81 1.24 -5.50
CA GLY A 566 -10.34 0.14 -6.30
C GLY A 566 -10.17 0.32 -7.80
N LYS A 567 -8.98 0.76 -8.24
CA LYS A 567 -8.65 1.06 -9.64
C LYS A 567 -9.51 2.13 -10.31
N ALA A 568 -10.12 3.03 -9.54
CA ALA A 568 -10.87 4.15 -10.10
C ALA A 568 -9.95 5.13 -10.87
N THR A 569 -10.52 5.88 -11.80
CA THR A 569 -9.83 6.93 -12.55
C THR A 569 -10.46 8.28 -12.28
N VAL A 570 -9.67 9.26 -11.83
CA VAL A 570 -10.18 10.61 -11.56
C VAL A 570 -9.38 11.69 -12.27
N GLN A 571 -10.08 12.64 -12.87
CA GLN A 571 -9.51 13.87 -13.40
C GLN A 571 -10.01 15.07 -12.61
N ILE A 572 -9.09 15.90 -12.11
CA ILE A 572 -9.38 17.15 -11.40
C ILE A 572 -8.84 18.29 -12.24
N LEU A 573 -9.71 19.22 -12.65
CA LEU A 573 -9.36 20.35 -13.51
C LEU A 573 -9.86 21.65 -12.88
N GLU A 574 -9.00 22.68 -12.84
CA GLU A 574 -9.39 24.05 -12.45
C GLU A 574 -10.15 24.13 -11.11
N SER A 575 -9.83 23.23 -10.18
CA SER A 575 -10.61 23.05 -8.95
C SER A 575 -9.80 23.41 -7.70
N THR A 576 -10.49 23.69 -6.61
CA THR A 576 -9.90 23.98 -5.30
C THR A 576 -10.28 22.89 -4.30
N ILE A 577 -9.30 22.34 -3.60
CA ILE A 577 -9.47 21.34 -2.55
C ILE A 577 -8.85 21.90 -1.28
N GLU A 578 -9.65 22.14 -0.24
CA GLU A 578 -9.17 22.89 0.91
C GLU A 578 -9.75 22.54 2.28
N ARG A 579 -9.00 22.88 3.34
CA ARG A 579 -9.43 22.76 4.74
C ARG A 579 -9.84 21.34 5.16
N MET A 580 -9.05 20.35 4.77
CA MET A 580 -9.26 18.95 5.18
C MET A 580 -8.61 18.67 6.55
N LYS A 581 -9.30 17.95 7.44
CA LYS A 581 -8.68 17.42 8.67
C LYS A 581 -7.71 16.26 8.42
N GLY A 582 -7.75 15.66 7.23
CA GLY A 582 -6.76 14.70 6.76
C GLY A 582 -6.09 15.17 5.46
N CYS A 583 -6.07 14.34 4.42
CA CYS A 583 -5.42 14.64 3.15
C CYS A 583 -6.34 15.47 2.23
N GLY A 584 -5.78 16.21 1.27
CA GLY A 584 -6.58 16.86 0.22
C GLY A 584 -7.12 15.81 -0.76
N VAL A 585 -6.20 15.12 -1.43
CA VAL A 585 -6.46 14.01 -2.34
C VAL A 585 -5.70 12.78 -1.87
N ASP A 586 -6.37 11.63 -1.83
CA ASP A 586 -5.83 10.35 -1.38
C ASP A 586 -6.09 9.27 -2.45
N VAL A 587 -5.03 8.70 -3.04
CA VAL A 587 -5.09 7.84 -4.23
C VAL A 587 -4.40 6.51 -3.94
N LEU A 588 -5.15 5.41 -4.07
CA LEU A 588 -4.68 4.10 -3.65
C LEU A 588 -5.28 2.92 -4.42
N GLY A 589 -4.75 1.72 -4.17
CA GLY A 589 -5.31 0.47 -4.67
C GLY A 589 -5.29 0.39 -6.19
N GLY A 590 -4.16 0.74 -6.81
CA GLY A 590 -3.99 0.73 -8.26
C GLY A 590 -4.75 1.84 -9.01
N SER A 591 -5.34 2.80 -8.30
CA SER A 591 -6.14 3.87 -8.92
C SER A 591 -5.29 4.92 -9.62
N THR A 592 -5.89 5.62 -10.58
CA THR A 592 -5.24 6.70 -11.34
C THR A 592 -5.90 8.04 -11.04
N CYS A 593 -5.09 9.07 -10.78
CA CYS A 593 -5.58 10.42 -10.56
C CYS A 593 -4.73 11.44 -11.31
N SER A 594 -5.36 12.31 -12.10
CA SER A 594 -4.72 13.45 -12.75
C SER A 594 -5.27 14.77 -12.20
N ILE A 595 -4.39 15.66 -11.75
CA ILE A 595 -4.73 16.97 -11.21
C ILE A 595 -4.09 18.03 -12.09
N THR A 596 -4.89 18.89 -12.70
CA THR A 596 -4.43 19.91 -13.65
C THR A 596 -4.97 21.29 -13.29
N GLN A 597 -4.09 22.29 -13.31
CA GLN A 597 -4.47 23.70 -13.08
C GLN A 597 -5.32 23.90 -11.82
N SER A 598 -5.01 23.21 -10.72
CA SER A 598 -5.85 23.15 -9.53
C SER A 598 -5.08 23.54 -8.26
N VAL A 599 -5.81 23.86 -7.20
CA VAL A 599 -5.25 24.27 -5.90
C VAL A 599 -5.59 23.24 -4.82
N VAL A 600 -4.58 22.79 -4.07
CA VAL A 600 -4.75 21.90 -2.90
C VAL A 600 -4.09 22.54 -1.68
N GLN A 601 -4.89 22.97 -0.70
CA GLN A 601 -4.37 23.80 0.39
C GLN A 601 -5.00 23.57 1.77
N LEU A 602 -4.29 24.01 2.81
CA LEU A 602 -4.81 24.07 4.19
C LEU A 602 -5.29 22.71 4.73
N CYS A 603 -4.72 21.60 4.25
CA CYS A 603 -5.02 20.26 4.74
C CYS A 603 -4.11 19.92 5.94
N ARG A 604 -4.61 19.22 6.96
CA ARG A 604 -3.82 18.90 8.17
C ARG A 604 -2.79 17.79 7.95
N LYS A 605 -2.99 16.92 6.96
CA LYS A 605 -2.00 15.91 6.51
C LYS A 605 -1.35 16.35 5.20
N SER A 606 -1.03 15.42 4.32
CA SER A 606 -0.42 15.69 3.03
C SER A 606 -1.45 16.32 2.09
N GLY A 607 -1.01 17.23 1.22
CA GLY A 607 -1.90 17.84 0.23
C GLY A 607 -2.44 16.78 -0.73
N VAL A 608 -1.53 16.06 -1.37
CA VAL A 608 -1.83 14.89 -2.20
C VAL A 608 -1.05 13.69 -1.69
N PHE A 609 -1.72 12.56 -1.50
CA PHE A 609 -1.13 11.31 -1.04
C PHE A 609 -1.40 10.20 -2.06
N ALA A 610 -0.35 9.66 -2.67
CA ALA A 610 -0.42 8.54 -3.59
C ALA A 610 0.29 7.33 -2.96
N HIS A 611 -0.44 6.24 -2.78
CA HIS A 611 0.10 5.02 -2.18
C HIS A 611 -0.50 3.75 -2.78
N ALA A 612 0.00 2.58 -2.38
CA ALA A 612 -0.53 1.27 -2.77
C ALA A 612 -0.73 1.14 -4.30
N PHE A 613 0.37 1.28 -5.03
CA PHE A 613 0.45 1.08 -6.49
C PHE A 613 -0.36 2.08 -7.33
N SER A 614 -0.79 3.20 -6.77
CA SER A 614 -1.51 4.22 -7.53
C SER A 614 -0.63 4.98 -8.51
N THR A 615 -1.28 5.57 -9.53
CA THR A 615 -0.64 6.47 -10.49
C THR A 615 -1.19 7.88 -10.33
N LEU A 616 -0.29 8.85 -10.17
CA LEU A 616 -0.61 10.25 -9.96
C LEU A 616 0.04 11.11 -11.04
N THR A 617 -0.73 12.00 -11.67
CA THR A 617 -0.20 13.05 -12.56
C THR A 617 -0.64 14.40 -12.03
N ILE A 618 0.28 15.32 -11.77
CA ILE A 618 -0.01 16.68 -11.34
C ILE A 618 0.66 17.67 -12.29
N ARG A 619 -0.11 18.59 -12.86
CA ARG A 619 0.40 19.58 -13.82
C ARG A 619 -0.15 20.97 -13.57
N GLY A 620 0.74 21.95 -13.43
CA GLY A 620 0.34 23.35 -13.32
C GLY A 620 -0.50 23.62 -12.07
N CYS A 621 -0.27 22.90 -10.98
CA CYS A 621 -1.06 23.01 -9.76
C CYS A 621 -0.34 23.81 -8.68
N ARG A 622 -1.10 24.30 -7.72
CA ARG A 622 -0.58 24.90 -6.49
C ARG A 622 -0.92 24.03 -5.29
N VAL A 623 0.08 23.59 -4.54
CA VAL A 623 -0.05 22.79 -3.33
C VAL A 623 0.53 23.58 -2.16
N ASP A 624 -0.31 24.06 -1.24
CA ASP A 624 0.04 25.18 -0.36
C ASP A 624 -0.41 24.99 1.11
N LYS A 625 0.47 25.30 2.07
CA LYS A 625 0.14 25.33 3.51
C LYS A 625 -0.47 24.02 4.06
N ASN A 626 0.05 22.88 3.63
CA ASN A 626 -0.38 21.56 4.14
C ASN A 626 0.44 21.11 5.37
N GLY A 627 -0.18 20.37 6.27
CA GLY A 627 0.37 20.02 7.60
C GLY A 627 1.37 18.87 7.60
N MET A 628 1.48 18.12 6.50
CA MET A 628 2.57 17.17 6.26
C MET A 628 3.32 17.54 4.96
N ALA A 629 3.56 16.56 4.08
CA ALA A 629 4.20 16.85 2.80
C ALA A 629 3.23 17.57 1.87
N GLY A 630 3.74 18.35 0.92
CA GLY A 630 2.89 18.86 -0.16
C GLY A 630 2.30 17.70 -0.95
N ILE A 631 3.19 16.87 -1.50
CA ILE A 631 2.86 15.64 -2.23
C ILE A 631 3.67 14.49 -1.60
N GLU A 632 3.01 13.37 -1.33
CA GLU A 632 3.63 12.17 -0.76
C GLU A 632 3.35 10.96 -1.66
N VAL A 633 4.40 10.24 -2.03
CA VAL A 633 4.39 9.12 -2.97
C VAL A 633 5.05 7.92 -2.29
N THR A 634 4.27 6.86 -2.06
CA THR A 634 4.73 5.74 -1.27
C THR A 634 4.14 4.40 -1.68
N THR A 635 4.58 3.31 -1.07
CA THR A 635 4.05 1.95 -1.26
C THR A 635 3.85 1.65 -2.76
N HIS A 636 4.94 1.76 -3.52
CA HIS A 636 4.99 1.51 -4.98
C HIS A 636 4.14 2.44 -5.86
N ALA A 637 3.63 3.57 -5.36
CA ALA A 637 2.95 4.55 -6.20
C ALA A 637 3.93 5.26 -7.15
N HIS A 638 3.40 5.71 -8.28
CA HIS A 638 4.13 6.44 -9.30
C HIS A 638 3.54 7.84 -9.46
N ALA A 639 4.38 8.87 -9.48
CA ALA A 639 3.94 10.25 -9.65
C ALA A 639 4.71 10.98 -10.75
N SER A 640 4.00 11.71 -11.61
CA SER A 640 4.56 12.71 -12.52
C SER A 640 4.08 14.09 -12.07
N ILE A 641 5.01 14.98 -11.73
CA ILE A 641 4.73 16.28 -11.12
C ILE A 641 5.44 17.36 -11.94
N THR A 642 4.68 18.18 -12.65
CA THR A 642 5.22 19.12 -13.65
C THR A 642 4.66 20.53 -13.48
N LYS A 643 5.51 21.55 -13.59
CA LYS A 643 5.08 22.97 -13.63
C LYS A 643 4.23 23.41 -12.43
N CYS A 644 4.41 22.78 -11.28
CA CYS A 644 3.63 23.03 -10.06
C CYS A 644 4.35 23.97 -9.09
N ALA A 645 3.58 24.63 -8.23
CA ALA A 645 4.09 25.38 -7.08
C ALA A 645 3.75 24.63 -5.78
N ILE A 646 4.76 24.02 -5.15
CA ILE A 646 4.63 23.26 -3.89
C ILE A 646 5.27 24.05 -2.75
N ILE A 647 4.45 24.73 -1.96
CA ILE A 647 4.93 25.81 -1.09
C ILE A 647 4.38 25.75 0.33
N ARG A 648 5.19 26.22 1.28
CA ARG A 648 4.79 26.45 2.68
C ARG A 648 4.24 25.22 3.42
N GLY A 649 4.65 24.01 3.04
CA GLY A 649 4.33 22.77 3.76
C GLY A 649 5.09 22.64 5.09
N LEU A 650 4.51 21.91 6.05
CA LEU A 650 5.14 21.66 7.37
C LEU A 650 6.09 20.45 7.39
N LYS A 651 6.17 19.67 6.31
CA LYS A 651 7.24 18.68 6.06
C LYS A 651 7.94 18.95 4.72
N GLY A 652 8.34 17.89 4.00
CA GLY A 652 8.97 18.02 2.69
C GLY A 652 7.99 18.57 1.65
N GLY A 653 8.48 19.25 0.62
CA GLY A 653 7.62 19.66 -0.49
C GLY A 653 7.06 18.43 -1.18
N ILE A 654 7.94 17.60 -1.71
CA ILE A 654 7.64 16.27 -2.26
C ILE A 654 8.36 15.22 -1.41
N LEU A 655 7.64 14.20 -0.95
CA LEU A 655 8.19 13.06 -0.20
C LEU A 655 7.99 11.77 -0.98
N VAL A 656 9.07 11.05 -1.29
CA VAL A 656 9.06 9.75 -1.98
C VAL A 656 9.67 8.71 -1.04
N HIS A 657 8.91 7.68 -0.67
CA HIS A 657 9.44 6.63 0.20
C HIS A 657 8.76 5.28 0.02
N SER A 658 9.22 4.25 0.75
CA SER A 658 8.66 2.89 0.71
C SER A 658 8.40 2.41 -0.73
N GLN A 659 9.41 2.54 -1.59
CA GLN A 659 9.38 2.14 -3.01
C GLN A 659 8.49 3.02 -3.92
N GLY A 660 8.12 4.22 -3.48
CA GLY A 660 7.50 5.22 -4.35
C GLY A 660 8.45 5.66 -5.47
N ARG A 661 7.88 6.08 -6.60
CA ARG A 661 8.63 6.63 -7.73
C ARG A 661 8.07 7.98 -8.17
N ALA A 662 8.94 8.97 -8.39
CA ALA A 662 8.50 10.29 -8.83
C ALA A 662 9.35 10.86 -9.97
N THR A 663 8.69 11.50 -10.94
CA THR A 663 9.31 12.42 -11.90
C THR A 663 8.88 13.83 -11.52
N VAL A 664 9.85 14.68 -11.23
CA VAL A 664 9.65 16.03 -10.68
C VAL A 664 10.32 17.02 -11.62
N GLU A 665 9.54 17.71 -12.45
CA GLU A 665 10.06 18.56 -13.53
C GLU A 665 9.49 19.98 -13.54
N ASP A 666 10.36 20.97 -13.76
CA ASP A 666 9.97 22.38 -13.95
C ASP A 666 9.09 22.96 -12.81
N ASN A 667 9.26 22.46 -11.59
CA ASN A 667 8.44 22.88 -10.45
C ASN A 667 9.10 23.98 -9.63
N ILE A 668 8.29 24.73 -8.87
CA ILE A 668 8.72 25.65 -7.83
C ILE A 668 8.44 25.01 -6.47
N LEU A 669 9.48 24.73 -5.70
CA LEU A 669 9.38 24.20 -4.34
C LEU A 669 9.92 25.24 -3.38
N SER A 670 9.05 25.88 -2.58
CA SER A 670 9.46 27.07 -1.80
C SER A 670 8.96 27.08 -0.37
N ARG A 671 9.82 27.49 0.57
CA ARG A 671 9.46 27.75 1.98
C ARG A 671 8.86 26.53 2.71
N ASN A 672 9.23 25.31 2.31
CA ASN A 672 8.86 24.08 3.00
C ASN A 672 9.70 23.89 4.27
N ALA A 673 9.13 23.26 5.30
CA ALA A 673 9.77 23.14 6.61
C ALA A 673 10.81 22.01 6.68
N MET A 674 10.75 21.02 5.79
CA MET A 674 11.83 20.05 5.57
C MET A 674 12.44 20.23 4.18
N ALA A 675 12.95 19.15 3.56
CA ALA A 675 13.57 19.27 2.26
C ALA A 675 12.57 19.67 1.17
N GLY A 676 13.04 20.35 0.13
CA GLY A 676 12.21 20.61 -1.04
C GLY A 676 11.72 19.30 -1.64
N VAL A 677 12.66 18.44 -2.03
CA VAL A 677 12.42 17.06 -2.45
C VAL A 677 13.11 16.12 -1.47
N ASP A 678 12.38 15.16 -0.92
CA ASP A 678 12.83 14.22 0.10
C ASP A 678 12.57 12.79 -0.40
N ILE A 679 13.63 12.02 -0.65
CA ILE A 679 13.56 10.68 -1.23
C ILE A 679 14.25 9.72 -0.27
N ARG A 680 13.52 8.75 0.26
CA ARG A 680 14.09 7.84 1.28
C ARG A 680 13.62 6.40 1.19
N GLY A 681 14.49 5.50 1.61
CA GLY A 681 14.16 4.09 1.76
C GLY A 681 14.42 3.28 0.50
N VAL A 682 14.74 2.01 0.73
CA VAL A 682 15.11 1.03 -0.29
C VAL A 682 14.06 1.00 -1.41
N GLY A 683 14.52 1.06 -2.66
CA GLY A 683 13.69 0.94 -3.86
C GLY A 683 12.91 2.22 -4.22
N SER A 684 13.01 3.29 -3.43
CA SER A 684 12.45 4.59 -3.78
C SER A 684 13.33 5.30 -4.81
N ILE A 685 12.71 5.80 -5.88
CA ILE A 685 13.43 6.36 -7.02
C ILE A 685 12.82 7.72 -7.40
N ALA A 686 13.64 8.72 -7.69
CA ALA A 686 13.13 9.95 -8.29
C ALA A 686 14.05 10.54 -9.36
N THR A 687 13.43 11.13 -10.38
CA THR A 687 14.07 12.06 -11.30
C THR A 687 13.64 13.47 -10.93
N VAL A 688 14.61 14.35 -10.69
CA VAL A 688 14.42 15.73 -10.25
C VAL A 688 15.12 16.63 -11.25
N ASN A 689 14.37 17.19 -12.19
CA ASN A 689 14.93 17.90 -13.35
C ASN A 689 14.37 19.33 -13.49
N GLY A 690 15.23 20.33 -13.71
CA GLY A 690 14.79 21.68 -14.06
C GLY A 690 13.99 22.43 -12.99
N ASN A 691 14.03 22.01 -11.72
CA ASN A 691 13.21 22.59 -10.66
C ASN A 691 13.87 23.83 -10.03
N HIS A 692 13.06 24.77 -9.55
CA HIS A 692 13.48 25.85 -8.68
C HIS A 692 13.12 25.56 -7.22
N ILE A 693 14.10 25.14 -6.44
CA ILE A 693 13.93 24.65 -5.07
C ILE A 693 14.56 25.67 -4.12
N CYS A 694 13.75 26.39 -3.34
CA CYS A 694 14.28 27.53 -2.59
C CYS A 694 13.71 27.76 -1.19
N ASN A 695 14.47 28.51 -0.38
CA ASN A 695 14.02 29.09 0.89
C ASN A 695 13.49 28.06 1.91
N GLY A 696 13.92 26.81 1.84
CA GLY A 696 13.52 25.74 2.76
C GLY A 696 14.26 25.81 4.10
N ARG A 697 13.69 25.18 5.14
CA ARG A 697 14.33 25.12 6.46
C ARG A 697 15.30 23.94 6.64
N SER A 698 15.32 23.01 5.69
CA SER A 698 16.26 21.88 5.63
C SER A 698 17.10 21.99 4.37
N SER A 699 17.53 20.87 3.78
CA SER A 699 18.25 20.80 2.51
C SER A 699 17.34 20.96 1.30
N GLY A 700 17.86 21.33 0.13
CA GLY A 700 17.04 21.48 -1.07
C GLY A 700 16.51 20.15 -1.58
N VAL A 701 17.42 19.25 -1.92
CA VAL A 701 17.14 17.84 -2.25
C VAL A 701 17.83 16.97 -1.21
N TYR A 702 17.09 16.02 -0.63
CA TYR A 702 17.61 15.09 0.37
C TYR A 702 17.31 13.66 -0.06
N VAL A 703 18.35 12.83 -0.16
CA VAL A 703 18.27 11.43 -0.58
C VAL A 703 18.89 10.55 0.50
N SER A 704 18.15 9.54 0.99
CA SER A 704 18.65 8.67 2.06
C SER A 704 18.17 7.22 2.01
N ASP A 705 18.84 6.37 2.79
CA ASP A 705 18.42 5.01 3.10
C ASP A 705 18.27 4.13 1.83
N TYR A 706 19.32 4.05 1.00
CA TYR A 706 19.36 3.29 -0.27
C TYR A 706 18.38 3.76 -1.35
N ALA A 707 17.85 4.98 -1.24
CA ALA A 707 17.10 5.60 -2.31
C ALA A 707 18.02 5.96 -3.49
N THR A 708 17.43 6.04 -4.69
CA THR A 708 18.13 6.48 -5.90
C THR A 708 17.53 7.77 -6.44
N ALA A 709 18.37 8.73 -6.83
CA ALA A 709 17.93 9.97 -7.43
C ALA A 709 18.82 10.42 -8.60
N ASP A 710 18.19 10.85 -9.69
CA ASP A 710 18.83 11.65 -10.74
C ASP A 710 18.40 13.10 -10.53
N VAL A 711 19.35 13.98 -10.26
CA VAL A 711 19.11 15.39 -9.91
C VAL A 711 19.84 16.25 -10.93
N THR A 712 19.15 16.71 -11.96
CA THR A 712 19.79 17.39 -13.10
C THR A 712 19.19 18.78 -13.37
N GLY A 713 20.02 19.78 -13.66
CA GLY A 713 19.54 21.09 -14.14
C GLY A 713 18.72 21.92 -13.13
N ASN A 714 18.79 21.63 -11.83
CA ASN A 714 17.96 22.32 -10.83
C ASN A 714 18.65 23.58 -10.29
N THR A 715 17.85 24.57 -9.91
CA THR A 715 18.30 25.72 -9.11
C THR A 715 17.94 25.51 -7.65
N VAL A 716 18.94 25.41 -6.77
CA VAL A 716 18.78 25.14 -5.33
C VAL A 716 19.39 26.26 -4.49
N VAL A 717 18.54 27.05 -3.84
CA VAL A 717 18.96 28.33 -3.22
C VAL A 717 18.28 28.68 -1.90
N GLY A 718 19.02 29.25 -0.96
CA GLY A 718 18.46 29.83 0.26
C GLY A 718 17.95 28.80 1.28
N HIS A 719 18.40 27.55 1.19
CA HIS A 719 18.10 26.50 2.16
C HIS A 719 18.99 26.62 3.40
N ARG A 720 18.45 26.36 4.59
CA ARG A 720 19.22 26.49 5.85
C ARG A 720 20.31 25.42 6.04
N ARG A 721 20.20 24.28 5.36
CA ARG A 721 21.22 23.21 5.36
C ARG A 721 21.98 23.19 4.03
N VAL A 722 22.02 22.04 3.36
CA VAL A 722 22.79 21.79 2.14
C VAL A 722 21.90 21.99 0.92
N GLY A 723 22.47 22.35 -0.23
CA GLY A 723 21.75 22.31 -1.49
C GLY A 723 21.22 20.91 -1.81
N ILE A 724 22.12 19.97 -2.07
CA ILE A 724 21.81 18.56 -2.35
C ILE A 724 22.55 17.69 -1.33
N GLU A 725 21.82 16.88 -0.58
CA GLU A 725 22.36 16.03 0.50
C GLU A 725 22.02 14.56 0.21
N SER A 726 23.04 13.72 0.16
CA SER A 726 22.95 12.26 0.06
C SER A 726 23.51 11.64 1.33
N THR A 727 22.78 10.73 1.94
CA THR A 727 23.24 10.01 3.13
C THR A 727 22.87 8.53 3.05
N ARG A 728 23.50 7.69 3.88
CA ARG A 728 22.95 6.36 4.19
C ARG A 728 22.85 5.42 2.97
N ASP A 729 23.96 5.30 2.25
CA ASP A 729 24.11 4.47 1.04
C ASP A 729 23.11 4.83 -0.09
N ALA A 730 22.62 6.07 -0.13
CA ALA A 730 21.82 6.57 -1.23
C ALA A 730 22.67 6.76 -2.50
N ASN A 731 22.08 6.45 -3.66
CA ASN A 731 22.71 6.63 -4.95
C ASN A 731 22.19 7.92 -5.59
N VAL A 732 23.03 8.93 -5.75
CA VAL A 732 22.66 10.21 -6.34
C VAL A 732 23.56 10.52 -7.52
N VAL A 733 22.95 10.74 -8.69
CA VAL A 733 23.60 11.33 -9.85
C VAL A 733 23.17 12.79 -9.89
N ALA A 734 24.11 13.73 -9.80
CA ALA A 734 23.81 15.16 -9.78
C ALA A 734 24.61 15.91 -10.85
N ASN A 735 23.92 16.45 -11.87
CA ASN A 735 24.55 17.15 -12.99
C ASN A 735 23.91 18.53 -13.22
N ASP A 736 24.71 19.51 -13.68
CA ASP A 736 24.22 20.82 -14.14
C ASP A 736 23.31 21.58 -13.14
N ASN A 737 23.46 21.35 -11.84
CA ASN A 737 22.68 22.04 -10.82
C ASN A 737 23.33 23.36 -10.41
N THR A 738 22.54 24.42 -10.30
CA THR A 738 22.97 25.70 -9.72
C THR A 738 22.66 25.71 -8.22
N ILE A 739 23.68 25.56 -7.39
CA ILE A 739 23.57 25.55 -5.92
C ILE A 739 24.23 26.81 -5.36
N ALA A 740 23.44 27.69 -4.74
CA ALA A 740 23.96 28.96 -4.22
C ALA A 740 23.18 29.48 -3.01
N GLY A 741 23.85 30.17 -2.08
CA GLY A 741 23.20 30.87 -0.97
C GLY A 741 22.53 29.95 0.07
N ASN A 742 22.87 28.67 0.10
CA ASN A 742 22.41 27.72 1.10
C ASN A 742 23.33 27.78 2.34
N GLY A 743 22.96 27.09 3.41
CA GLY A 743 23.85 26.91 4.57
C GLY A 743 25.20 26.29 4.17
N ARG A 744 25.18 25.43 3.14
CA ARG A 744 26.34 24.98 2.37
C ARG A 744 25.98 24.80 0.90
N ASP A 745 26.82 25.35 0.02
CA ASP A 745 26.63 25.34 -1.43
C ASP A 745 27.36 24.16 -2.10
N THR A 746 27.16 22.97 -1.57
CA THR A 746 27.81 21.73 -2.02
C THR A 746 26.80 20.62 -2.27
N LEU A 747 27.22 19.62 -3.05
CA LEU A 747 26.71 18.26 -2.94
C LEU A 747 27.44 17.63 -1.74
N GLU A 748 26.72 17.24 -0.70
CA GLU A 748 27.30 16.47 0.41
C GLU A 748 26.85 15.02 0.34
N SER A 749 27.82 14.11 0.33
CA SER A 749 27.62 12.67 0.48
C SER A 749 28.36 12.19 1.73
N ASP A 750 27.65 11.52 2.64
CA ASP A 750 28.27 10.79 3.76
C ASP A 750 28.99 9.52 3.31
#